data_AF-A0A850B4X5-F1
#
_entry.id   AF-A0A850B4X5-F1
#
_cell.length_a   1.000
_cell.length_b   1.000
_cell.length_c   1.000
_cell.angle_alpha   90.00
_cell.angle_beta   90.00
_cell.angle_gamma   90.00
#
_symmetry.space_group_name_H-M   'P 1'
#
loop_
_entity.id
_entity.type
_entity.pdbx_description
1 polymer ?
#
loop_
_entity_poly.entity_id
_entity_poly.type
_entity_poly.pdbx_seq_one_letter_code
_entity_poly.pdbx_strand_id
1 'polypeptide(L)'
;MRLLTWATVAGVLCWTSGAVAAPVRASADGYEVSIVSNPPVIVIGKSELRISLQRNGKPVSDARVRALVRMPNMDMGEKEAVARPVQGEAGVYAAPAVFAMAGEYVAEIKVDSGGRESVITAPMATGMDTGPGAPDRRPLYYGLGALMAVILAVYTLIRMRATGQSLEVRSVFRLQVAVSLALLVGAVALSVYAVRNWRRPGAMTPIEAQAMEMATPPPPGTAIVKLAAVERGLVEQTVTCTGQAVGWTEQEVLPRVSGWITEMPVYVGTRVRKGDILARLDTSQIAPMVAERSAMLRAGESASRTARWSGEGAAAMEREAAASLRSARAEVQAAESERASVAAEAEAAEAMLASARLSTPAAKAALAAARADQAYRSAELKRMQALYDKKAVSADELDQARAMAAAASAAVEQAESGLGKAEADVRGAEAAQRKALANLDTARRKVSIARERTAASEASLEAARVAVKSAASGVAEARASAAAAAAALADVKTQEGYAVIRATADGVVTRRLVSPGTLATPGRPILLLAEDRPIRLQAAVSETDLARIRIGATVRVRRPGGDGATVTTRISSVAGAVDPTTRTGVVEAIWPNAAERFNPGEAVVMEIVVARSAHVLRAPSEAVNEMVPGDTAIEGRTVRHTVWLADPLDKGTYTARRASFTAGIEGRRFTEIIDGLDEGALVVVDGGRNLRDGDHIAPAAEPGDVYVCPMHPDVRQDGPGTCPKCLMALEKEKRKP
;
A
#
# COMPACT_ATOMS: atom_id res chain seq x y z
N MET A 1 -62.22 -18.63 -2.73
CA MET A 1 -62.10 -19.91 -3.46
C MET A 1 -60.62 -20.20 -3.60
N ARG A 2 -60.08 -21.07 -2.71
CA ARG A 2 -59.48 -22.38 -3.05
C ARG A 2 -58.11 -22.21 -3.78
N LEU A 3 -56.94 -22.57 -3.28
CA LEU A 3 -56.55 -23.47 -2.19
C LEU A 3 -55.24 -22.97 -1.57
N LEU A 4 -55.36 -22.25 -0.46
CA LEU A 4 -54.32 -22.07 0.56
C LEU A 4 -54.81 -22.85 1.79
N THR A 5 -54.97 -24.15 1.61
CA THR A 5 -55.45 -25.09 2.63
C THR A 5 -54.91 -26.45 2.23
N TRP A 6 -54.28 -27.16 3.16
CA TRP A 6 -53.67 -28.51 3.10
C TRP A 6 -52.14 -28.60 3.09
N ALA A 7 -51.39 -27.50 3.22
CA ALA A 7 -49.96 -27.56 3.57
C ALA A 7 -49.68 -27.31 5.08
N THR A 8 -50.70 -26.98 5.88
CA THR A 8 -50.51 -26.58 7.29
C THR A 8 -51.08 -27.58 8.32
N VAL A 9 -51.49 -28.78 7.91
CA VAL A 9 -52.05 -29.79 8.84
C VAL A 9 -51.22 -31.10 8.94
N ALA A 10 -50.24 -31.33 8.07
CA ALA A 10 -49.35 -32.51 8.17
C ALA A 10 -47.94 -32.21 8.73
N GLY A 11 -47.62 -30.95 9.04
CA GLY A 11 -46.31 -30.57 9.60
C GLY A 11 -46.21 -30.66 11.14
N VAL A 12 -47.29 -31.04 11.82
CA VAL A 12 -47.40 -30.92 13.30
C VAL A 12 -47.10 -32.24 14.03
N LEU A 13 -46.62 -33.29 13.35
CA LEU A 13 -46.29 -34.58 13.99
C LEU A 13 -44.86 -35.09 13.77
N CYS A 14 -43.93 -34.27 13.27
CA CYS A 14 -42.54 -34.71 13.04
C CYS A 14 -41.47 -33.72 13.55
N TRP A 15 -41.73 -33.05 14.68
CA TRP A 15 -40.74 -32.23 15.40
C TRP A 15 -40.59 -32.72 16.85
N THR A 16 -40.20 -33.98 17.02
CA THR A 16 -39.71 -34.52 18.30
C THR A 16 -38.50 -35.41 18.06
N SER A 17 -37.40 -34.84 17.56
CA SER A 17 -36.07 -35.49 17.55
C SER A 17 -34.96 -34.44 17.39
N GLY A 18 -34.99 -33.40 18.23
CA GLY A 18 -33.87 -32.47 18.38
C GLY A 18 -33.08 -32.84 19.63
N ALA A 19 -31.82 -33.23 19.45
CA ALA A 19 -30.92 -33.75 20.47
C ALA A 19 -30.85 -32.86 21.73
N VAL A 20 -30.96 -33.49 22.90
CA VAL A 20 -30.84 -32.86 24.22
C VAL A 20 -29.41 -33.05 24.70
N ALA A 21 -28.77 -31.96 25.14
CA ALA A 21 -27.49 -31.99 25.81
C ALA A 21 -27.64 -32.47 27.26
N ALA A 22 -27.07 -33.63 27.60
CA ALA A 22 -26.99 -34.13 28.98
C ALA A 22 -25.85 -35.15 29.13
N PRO A 23 -25.13 -35.18 30.27
CA PRO A 23 -24.19 -36.26 30.54
C PRO A 23 -24.93 -37.60 30.55
N VAL A 24 -24.41 -38.60 29.86
CA VAL A 24 -25.03 -39.92 29.80
C VAL A 24 -24.85 -40.59 31.15
N ARG A 25 -25.94 -40.74 31.91
CA ARG A 25 -25.94 -41.38 33.23
C ARG A 25 -26.41 -42.83 33.12
N ALA A 26 -25.65 -43.73 33.70
CA ALA A 26 -25.99 -45.14 33.82
C ALA A 26 -25.61 -45.63 35.22
N SER A 27 -26.39 -46.57 35.75
CA SER A 27 -26.11 -47.16 37.06
C SER A 27 -26.30 -48.67 37.03
N ALA A 28 -25.33 -49.42 37.55
CA ALA A 28 -25.46 -50.85 37.79
C ALA A 28 -24.63 -51.25 39.03
N ASP A 29 -25.06 -52.27 39.76
CA ASP A 29 -24.37 -52.83 40.94
C ASP A 29 -23.98 -51.82 42.04
N GLY A 30 -24.76 -50.75 42.18
CA GLY A 30 -24.54 -49.67 43.16
C GLY A 30 -23.52 -48.61 42.72
N TYR A 31 -22.93 -48.74 41.53
CA TYR A 31 -22.13 -47.70 40.90
C TYR A 31 -23.03 -46.78 40.06
N GLU A 32 -22.84 -45.48 40.21
CA GLU A 32 -23.45 -44.44 39.38
C GLU A 32 -22.34 -43.84 38.51
N VAL A 33 -22.52 -43.92 37.20
CA VAL A 33 -21.56 -43.46 36.19
C VAL A 33 -22.17 -42.33 35.39
N SER A 34 -21.40 -41.26 35.23
CA SER A 34 -21.71 -40.20 34.26
C SER A 34 -20.60 -40.10 33.22
N ILE A 35 -20.98 -40.12 31.95
CA ILE A 35 -20.06 -40.10 30.81
C ILE A 35 -20.23 -38.77 30.07
N VAL A 36 -19.09 -38.10 29.83
CA VAL A 36 -18.98 -36.88 29.04
C VAL A 36 -17.91 -37.11 27.97
N SER A 37 -18.22 -36.89 26.69
CA SER A 37 -17.23 -36.93 25.62
C SER A 37 -16.47 -35.61 25.49
N ASN A 38 -15.24 -35.67 25.00
CA ASN A 38 -14.45 -34.53 24.55
C ASN A 38 -14.03 -34.77 23.09
N PRO A 39 -14.55 -34.00 22.11
CA PRO A 39 -15.47 -32.85 22.25
C PRO A 39 -16.87 -33.21 22.81
N PRO A 40 -17.63 -32.24 23.38
CA PRO A 40 -18.93 -32.49 24.05
C PRO A 40 -19.97 -33.16 23.16
N VAL A 41 -19.94 -32.83 21.87
CA VAL A 41 -20.73 -33.51 20.84
C VAL A 41 -19.90 -34.67 20.29
N ILE A 42 -20.44 -35.88 20.35
CA ILE A 42 -19.76 -37.09 19.86
C ILE A 42 -19.58 -37.00 18.34
N VAL A 43 -18.34 -36.88 17.87
CA VAL A 43 -17.99 -36.84 16.44
C VAL A 43 -17.55 -38.22 15.94
N ILE A 44 -17.73 -38.47 14.63
CA ILE A 44 -17.16 -39.65 13.96
C ILE A 44 -15.62 -39.54 14.02
N GLY A 45 -14.96 -40.55 14.56
CA GLY A 45 -13.53 -40.59 14.77
C GLY A 45 -13.13 -40.78 16.23
N LYS A 46 -11.92 -40.33 16.60
CA LYS A 46 -11.38 -40.45 17.95
C LYS A 46 -12.04 -39.41 18.87
N SER A 47 -12.57 -39.87 20.00
CA SER A 47 -13.11 -39.03 21.07
C SER A 47 -12.60 -39.53 22.42
N GLU A 48 -12.46 -38.66 23.40
CA GLU A 48 -12.09 -39.06 24.76
C GLU A 48 -13.35 -39.10 25.64
N LEU A 49 -13.59 -40.22 26.33
CA LEU A 49 -14.68 -40.35 27.29
C LEU A 49 -14.17 -40.04 28.70
N ARG A 50 -14.74 -39.04 29.34
CA ARG A 50 -14.58 -38.74 30.76
C ARG A 50 -15.69 -39.43 31.55
N ILE A 51 -15.30 -40.41 32.34
CA ILE A 51 -16.16 -41.31 33.10
C ILE A 51 -16.03 -40.92 34.57
N SER A 52 -17.07 -40.33 35.15
CA SER A 52 -17.14 -40.02 36.58
C SER A 52 -17.90 -41.14 37.30
N LEU A 53 -17.21 -41.81 38.22
CA LEU A 53 -17.65 -43.00 38.94
C LEU A 53 -17.92 -42.67 40.41
N GLN A 54 -19.15 -42.88 40.86
CA GLN A 54 -19.57 -42.68 42.24
C GLN A 54 -20.23 -43.94 42.80
N ARG A 55 -20.09 -44.18 44.10
CA ARG A 55 -20.81 -45.24 44.82
C ARG A 55 -21.36 -44.65 46.11
N ASN A 56 -22.68 -44.69 46.29
CA ASN A 56 -23.38 -44.07 47.43
C ASN A 56 -23.02 -42.59 47.63
N GLY A 57 -22.87 -41.83 46.54
CA GLY A 57 -22.56 -40.39 46.58
C GLY A 57 -21.11 -40.02 46.90
N LYS A 58 -20.20 -40.99 47.02
CA LYS A 58 -18.75 -40.75 47.18
C LYS A 58 -17.98 -41.16 45.91
N PRO A 59 -16.98 -40.38 45.48
CA PRO A 59 -16.16 -40.72 44.32
C PRO A 59 -15.31 -41.97 44.60
N VAL A 60 -15.23 -42.87 43.62
CA VAL A 60 -14.45 -44.11 43.73
C VAL A 60 -13.12 -43.93 42.99
N SER A 61 -12.02 -43.72 43.71
CA SER A 61 -10.69 -43.44 43.14
C SER A 61 -9.83 -44.69 42.89
N ASP A 62 -10.15 -45.81 43.54
CA ASP A 62 -9.26 -46.98 43.63
C ASP A 62 -9.70 -48.15 42.74
N ALA A 63 -10.51 -47.88 41.70
CA ALA A 63 -11.00 -48.89 40.77
C ALA A 63 -10.21 -48.96 39.46
N ARG A 64 -10.11 -50.14 38.86
CA ARG A 64 -9.65 -50.31 37.47
C ARG A 64 -10.86 -50.23 36.55
N VAL A 65 -10.89 -49.21 35.70
CA VAL A 65 -12.00 -48.95 34.78
C VAL A 65 -11.56 -49.24 33.34
N ARG A 66 -12.36 -50.02 32.62
CA ARG A 66 -12.21 -50.27 31.18
C ARG A 66 -13.47 -49.82 30.45
N ALA A 67 -13.29 -49.19 29.29
CA ALA A 67 -14.39 -48.76 28.45
C ALA A 67 -14.30 -49.47 27.09
N LEU A 68 -15.43 -50.02 26.64
CA LEU A 68 -15.62 -50.54 25.30
C LEU A 68 -16.80 -49.81 24.67
N VAL A 69 -16.55 -49.09 23.58
CA VAL A 69 -17.62 -48.47 22.81
C VAL A 69 -17.86 -49.33 21.59
N ARG A 70 -19.07 -49.88 21.47
CA ARG A 70 -19.42 -50.76 20.37
C ARG A 70 -20.75 -50.45 19.72
N MET A 71 -20.85 -50.70 18.43
CA MET A 71 -22.13 -50.65 17.74
C MET A 71 -22.95 -51.93 18.01
N PRO A 72 -24.25 -51.84 18.32
CA PRO A 72 -25.09 -53.01 18.47
C PRO A 72 -25.09 -53.85 17.17
N ASN A 73 -24.90 -55.15 17.27
CA ASN A 73 -24.98 -56.13 16.18
C ASN A 73 -23.93 -56.02 15.05
N MET A 74 -22.84 -55.27 15.22
CA MET A 74 -21.72 -55.25 14.27
C MET A 74 -20.38 -55.30 15.00
N ASP A 75 -19.58 -56.33 14.72
CA ASP A 75 -18.25 -56.50 15.32
C ASP A 75 -17.20 -55.85 14.42
N MET A 76 -16.75 -54.65 14.78
CA MET A 76 -15.90 -53.79 13.94
C MET A 76 -14.43 -53.73 14.42
N GLY A 77 -13.99 -54.72 15.20
CA GLY A 77 -12.63 -54.78 15.74
C GLY A 77 -12.40 -53.79 16.88
N GLU A 78 -13.46 -53.45 17.63
CA GLU A 78 -13.44 -52.54 18.76
C GLU A 78 -12.59 -53.13 19.89
N LYS A 79 -11.68 -52.31 20.46
CA LYS A 79 -10.76 -52.75 21.51
C LYS A 79 -11.14 -52.13 22.83
N GLU A 80 -11.14 -52.93 23.90
CA GLU A 80 -11.29 -52.42 25.27
C GLU A 80 -10.14 -51.44 25.59
N ALA A 81 -10.49 -50.22 25.96
CA ALA A 81 -9.53 -49.20 26.38
C ALA A 81 -9.46 -49.14 27.91
N VAL A 82 -8.26 -49.22 28.47
CA VAL A 82 -8.03 -49.01 29.91
C VAL A 82 -8.11 -47.53 30.21
N ALA A 83 -9.06 -47.13 31.07
CA ALA A 83 -9.25 -45.75 31.46
C ALA A 83 -8.20 -45.31 32.48
N ARG A 84 -7.64 -44.11 32.31
CA ARG A 84 -6.62 -43.55 33.21
C ARG A 84 -7.26 -42.56 34.19
N PRO A 85 -6.92 -42.60 35.48
CA PRO A 85 -7.44 -41.61 36.44
C PRO A 85 -6.96 -40.21 36.05
N VAL A 86 -7.87 -39.23 36.05
CA VAL A 86 -7.55 -37.83 35.72
C VAL A 86 -6.94 -37.16 36.95
N GLN A 87 -5.72 -36.63 36.82
CA GLN A 87 -5.03 -35.97 37.92
C GLN A 87 -5.83 -34.73 38.38
N GLY A 88 -6.15 -34.66 39.68
CA GLY A 88 -6.87 -33.54 40.29
C GLY A 88 -8.39 -33.73 40.43
N GLU A 89 -8.98 -34.79 39.84
CA GLU A 89 -10.42 -35.07 39.91
C GLU A 89 -10.67 -36.48 40.48
N ALA A 90 -10.97 -36.57 41.78
CA ALA A 90 -11.22 -37.85 42.44
C ALA A 90 -12.44 -38.57 41.84
N GLY A 91 -12.26 -39.82 41.43
CA GLY A 91 -13.32 -40.66 40.84
C GLY A 91 -13.59 -40.42 39.36
N VAL A 92 -12.76 -39.65 38.65
CA VAL A 92 -12.89 -39.40 37.21
C VAL A 92 -11.79 -40.12 36.42
N TYR A 93 -12.19 -40.85 35.38
CA TYR A 93 -11.32 -41.62 34.51
C TYR A 93 -11.48 -41.20 33.05
N ALA A 94 -10.38 -41.10 32.31
CA ALA A 94 -10.38 -40.79 30.88
C ALA A 94 -10.03 -42.03 30.05
N ALA A 95 -10.89 -42.39 29.10
CA ALA A 95 -10.67 -43.50 28.18
C ALA A 95 -10.79 -43.04 26.72
N PRO A 96 -9.82 -43.38 25.85
CA PRO A 96 -9.97 -43.13 24.42
C PRO A 96 -11.05 -44.04 23.83
N ALA A 97 -11.92 -43.47 22.99
CA ALA A 97 -12.95 -44.17 22.24
C ALA A 97 -12.88 -43.79 20.74
N VAL A 98 -13.30 -44.70 19.87
CA VAL A 98 -13.36 -44.45 18.43
C VAL A 98 -14.77 -44.75 17.93
N PHE A 99 -15.44 -43.73 17.41
CA PHE A 99 -16.75 -43.84 16.79
C PHE A 99 -16.55 -43.96 15.28
N ALA A 100 -16.48 -45.18 14.77
CA ALA A 100 -16.08 -45.47 13.38
C ALA A 100 -17.01 -44.85 12.31
N MET A 101 -18.30 -44.69 12.60
CA MET A 101 -19.29 -44.15 11.66
C MET A 101 -20.46 -43.48 12.39
N ALA A 102 -21.33 -42.79 11.67
CA ALA A 102 -22.54 -42.22 12.26
C ALA A 102 -23.51 -43.32 12.70
N GLY A 103 -24.01 -43.28 13.93
CA GLY A 103 -25.01 -44.22 14.41
C GLY A 103 -25.12 -44.31 15.93
N GLU A 104 -25.90 -45.29 16.39
CA GLU A 104 -26.06 -45.63 17.80
C GLU A 104 -24.91 -46.54 18.28
N TYR A 105 -24.42 -46.28 19.48
CA TYR A 105 -23.35 -46.99 20.14
C TYR A 105 -23.77 -47.34 21.57
N VAL A 106 -23.17 -48.39 22.13
CA VAL A 106 -23.27 -48.72 23.55
C VAL A 106 -21.88 -48.63 24.15
N ALA A 107 -21.71 -47.79 25.15
CA ALA A 107 -20.51 -47.74 25.97
C ALA A 107 -20.67 -48.72 27.14
N GLU A 108 -19.85 -49.78 27.15
CA GLU A 108 -19.72 -50.72 28.25
C GLU A 108 -18.55 -50.32 29.14
N ILE A 109 -18.86 -49.97 30.38
CA ILE A 109 -17.89 -49.58 31.39
C ILE A 109 -17.76 -50.73 32.39
N LYS A 110 -16.61 -51.38 32.36
CA LYS A 110 -16.25 -52.46 33.28
C LYS A 110 -15.44 -51.90 34.43
N VAL A 111 -15.96 -52.05 35.64
CA VAL A 111 -15.33 -51.55 36.87
C VAL A 111 -14.90 -52.75 37.70
N ASP A 112 -13.59 -52.90 37.92
CA ASP A 112 -13.00 -53.89 38.83
C ASP A 112 -12.56 -53.19 40.12
N SER A 113 -13.24 -53.52 41.22
CA SER A 113 -13.03 -52.93 42.54
C SER A 113 -13.20 -54.01 43.61
N GLY A 114 -12.10 -54.48 44.18
CA GLY A 114 -12.10 -55.50 45.24
C GLY A 114 -12.36 -56.94 44.74
N GLY A 115 -12.04 -57.24 43.48
CA GLY A 115 -12.12 -58.60 42.91
C GLY A 115 -13.49 -58.99 42.36
N ARG A 116 -14.46 -58.07 42.32
CA ARG A 116 -15.73 -58.22 41.60
C ARG A 116 -15.76 -57.23 40.43
N GLU A 117 -16.07 -57.75 39.24
CA GLU A 117 -16.26 -56.95 38.03
C GLU A 117 -17.75 -56.63 37.86
N SER A 118 -18.07 -55.34 37.74
CA SER A 118 -19.41 -54.84 37.42
C SER A 118 -19.40 -54.19 36.04
N VAL A 119 -20.40 -54.49 35.22
CA VAL A 119 -20.52 -53.99 33.84
C VAL A 119 -21.69 -53.02 33.76
N ILE A 120 -21.42 -51.80 33.30
CA ILE A 120 -22.40 -50.72 33.20
C ILE A 120 -22.52 -50.33 31.74
N THR A 121 -23.70 -50.50 31.15
CA THR A 121 -23.98 -50.16 29.74
C THR A 121 -24.66 -48.81 29.65
N ALA A 122 -24.17 -47.92 28.80
CA ALA A 122 -24.73 -46.61 28.55
C ALA A 122 -24.98 -46.40 27.04
N PRO A 123 -26.21 -46.07 26.60
CA PRO A 123 -26.48 -45.79 25.19
C PRO A 123 -25.89 -44.42 24.81
N MET A 124 -25.23 -44.37 23.65
CA MET A 124 -24.62 -43.16 23.09
C MET A 124 -24.93 -43.09 21.59
N ALA A 125 -24.85 -41.92 20.98
CA ALA A 125 -24.99 -41.78 19.52
C ALA A 125 -24.10 -40.66 19.01
N THR A 126 -23.53 -40.82 17.81
CA THR A 126 -22.81 -39.72 17.14
C THR A 126 -23.76 -38.54 16.94
N GLY A 127 -23.34 -37.33 17.32
CA GLY A 127 -24.18 -36.12 17.32
C GLY A 127 -24.90 -35.84 18.65
N MET A 128 -24.82 -36.74 19.63
CA MET A 128 -25.30 -36.48 21.00
C MET A 128 -24.36 -35.50 21.72
N ASP A 129 -24.92 -34.45 22.34
CA ASP A 129 -24.19 -33.53 23.20
C ASP A 129 -24.20 -34.05 24.65
N THR A 130 -23.01 -34.23 25.22
CA THR A 130 -22.79 -34.83 26.53
C THR A 130 -22.15 -33.85 27.52
N GLY A 131 -22.04 -32.56 27.18
CA GLY A 131 -21.37 -31.54 28.01
C GLY A 131 -22.06 -31.16 29.33
N PRO A 132 -21.32 -30.66 30.34
CA PRO A 132 -21.88 -30.23 31.62
C PRO A 132 -22.52 -28.83 31.52
N GLY A 133 -23.83 -28.70 31.81
CA GLY A 133 -24.48 -27.39 32.08
C GLY A 133 -25.76 -27.01 31.29
N ALA A 134 -26.42 -27.93 30.58
CA ALA A 134 -27.65 -27.57 29.85
C ALA A 134 -28.91 -27.56 30.75
N PRO A 135 -29.75 -26.52 30.72
CA PRO A 135 -30.99 -26.45 31.50
C PRO A 135 -32.04 -27.43 30.95
N ASP A 136 -32.72 -28.15 31.85
CA ASP A 136 -33.84 -29.04 31.56
C ASP A 136 -35.03 -28.26 30.94
N ARG A 137 -35.08 -28.18 29.61
CA ARG A 137 -36.10 -27.42 28.86
C ARG A 137 -37.39 -28.20 28.58
N ARG A 138 -37.64 -29.29 29.32
CA ARG A 138 -38.92 -30.01 29.30
C ARG A 138 -40.15 -29.10 29.56
N PRO A 139 -40.16 -28.11 30.47
CA PRO A 139 -41.36 -27.29 30.70
C PRO A 139 -41.63 -26.27 29.59
N LEU A 140 -40.62 -25.89 28.79
CA LEU A 140 -40.78 -24.89 27.73
C LEU A 140 -41.53 -25.46 26.51
N TYR A 141 -41.32 -26.74 26.19
CA TYR A 141 -42.01 -27.42 25.09
C TYR A 141 -43.46 -27.78 25.42
N TYR A 142 -43.76 -28.15 26.67
CA TYR A 142 -45.15 -28.25 27.13
C TYR A 142 -45.82 -26.88 27.17
N GLY A 143 -45.10 -25.83 27.55
CA GLY A 143 -45.59 -24.44 27.51
C GLY A 143 -45.90 -23.96 26.10
N LEU A 144 -45.01 -24.22 25.12
CA LEU A 144 -45.21 -23.88 23.71
C LEU A 144 -46.29 -24.74 23.04
N GLY A 145 -46.38 -26.03 23.38
CA GLY A 145 -47.45 -26.91 22.93
C GLY A 145 -48.82 -26.51 23.50
N ALA A 146 -48.88 -26.13 24.78
CA ALA A 146 -50.09 -25.59 25.40
C ALA A 146 -50.44 -24.21 24.81
N LEU A 147 -49.46 -23.34 24.55
CA LEU A 147 -49.66 -22.06 23.89
C LEU A 147 -50.18 -22.23 22.47
N MET A 148 -49.64 -23.18 21.70
CA MET A 148 -50.13 -23.51 20.35
C MET A 148 -51.53 -24.14 20.39
N ALA A 149 -51.82 -25.02 21.35
CA ALA A 149 -53.16 -25.57 21.54
C ALA A 149 -54.16 -24.48 21.95
N VAL A 150 -53.76 -23.53 22.78
CA VAL A 150 -54.56 -22.35 23.17
C VAL A 150 -54.75 -21.42 21.98
N ILE A 151 -53.71 -21.16 21.18
CA ILE A 151 -53.81 -20.34 19.96
C ILE A 151 -54.70 -21.04 18.94
N LEU A 152 -54.61 -22.35 18.79
CA LEU A 152 -55.46 -23.12 17.88
C LEU A 152 -56.91 -23.15 18.38
N ALA A 153 -57.13 -23.28 19.68
CA ALA A 153 -58.44 -23.23 20.31
C ALA A 153 -59.07 -21.82 20.25
N VAL A 154 -58.26 -20.77 20.43
CA VAL A 154 -58.68 -19.37 20.29
C VAL A 154 -58.95 -19.06 18.82
N TYR A 155 -58.13 -19.57 17.89
CA TYR A 155 -58.35 -19.43 16.46
C TYR A 155 -59.62 -20.16 16.01
N THR A 156 -59.88 -21.38 16.46
CA THR A 156 -61.13 -22.08 16.18
C THR A 156 -62.31 -21.37 16.81
N LEU A 157 -62.22 -20.89 18.05
CA LEU A 157 -63.28 -20.11 18.70
C LEU A 157 -63.58 -18.78 17.97
N ILE A 158 -62.56 -18.04 17.54
CA ILE A 158 -62.71 -16.81 16.75
C ILE A 158 -63.32 -17.12 15.39
N ARG A 159 -62.89 -18.19 14.72
CA ARG A 159 -63.43 -18.60 13.43
C ARG A 159 -64.88 -19.07 13.54
N MET A 160 -65.22 -19.80 14.60
CA MET A 160 -66.59 -20.25 14.87
C MET A 160 -67.52 -19.08 15.21
N ARG A 161 -67.02 -18.04 15.89
CA ARG A 161 -67.76 -16.79 16.11
C ARG A 161 -67.99 -16.01 14.82
N ALA A 162 -67.02 -16.04 13.90
CA ALA A 162 -67.13 -15.43 12.57
C ALA A 162 -68.07 -16.20 11.62
N THR A 163 -68.35 -17.48 11.89
CA THR A 163 -69.23 -18.34 11.06
C THR A 163 -70.55 -18.75 11.72
N GLY A 164 -70.88 -18.21 12.90
CA GLY A 164 -72.19 -18.42 13.56
C GLY A 164 -72.47 -19.86 14.06
N GLN A 165 -71.44 -20.69 14.26
CA GLN A 165 -71.61 -22.08 14.69
C GLN A 165 -71.54 -22.20 16.23
N SER A 166 -72.63 -22.64 16.88
CA SER A 166 -72.67 -22.94 18.31
C SER A 166 -72.24 -24.39 18.61
N LEU A 167 -71.30 -24.58 19.54
CA LEU A 167 -70.90 -25.91 20.04
C LEU A 167 -71.88 -26.39 21.13
N GLU A 168 -72.56 -27.52 20.89
CA GLU A 168 -73.28 -28.24 21.94
C GLU A 168 -72.30 -29.07 22.79
N VAL A 169 -71.93 -28.51 23.96
CA VAL A 169 -70.95 -29.08 24.92
C VAL A 169 -71.37 -30.47 25.46
N ARG A 170 -72.63 -30.88 25.28
CA ARG A 170 -73.14 -32.19 25.72
C ARG A 170 -72.62 -33.38 24.89
N SER A 171 -72.08 -33.17 23.70
CA SER A 171 -71.67 -34.27 22.80
C SER A 171 -70.29 -34.86 23.13
N VAL A 172 -69.41 -34.11 23.78
CA VAL A 172 -68.02 -34.53 24.10
C VAL A 172 -67.95 -35.42 25.34
N PHE A 173 -68.94 -35.35 26.24
CA PHE A 173 -68.98 -36.12 27.50
C PHE A 173 -69.82 -37.40 27.42
N ARG A 174 -70.13 -37.92 26.23
CA ARG A 174 -70.80 -39.21 26.11
C ARG A 174 -69.84 -40.33 26.50
N LEU A 175 -70.28 -41.17 27.44
CA LEU A 175 -69.56 -42.34 27.97
C LEU A 175 -68.98 -43.24 26.85
N GLN A 176 -69.66 -43.32 25.70
CA GLN A 176 -69.19 -44.09 24.53
C GLN A 176 -67.82 -43.65 24.00
N VAL A 177 -67.53 -42.33 23.99
CA VAL A 177 -66.26 -41.81 23.47
C VAL A 177 -65.11 -42.13 24.44
N ALA A 178 -65.36 -42.01 25.74
CA ALA A 178 -64.39 -42.36 26.78
C ALA A 178 -64.07 -43.87 26.79
N VAL A 179 -65.10 -44.71 26.61
CA VAL A 179 -64.92 -46.17 26.54
C VAL A 179 -64.14 -46.59 25.29
N SER A 180 -64.40 -45.98 24.13
CA SER A 180 -63.63 -46.27 22.90
C SER A 180 -62.15 -45.90 23.03
N LEU A 181 -61.83 -44.79 23.72
CA LEU A 181 -60.45 -44.36 23.93
C LEU A 181 -59.72 -45.29 24.91
N ALA A 182 -60.40 -45.74 25.98
CA ALA A 182 -59.84 -46.69 26.94
C ALA A 182 -59.60 -48.08 26.33
N LEU A 183 -60.52 -48.57 25.49
CA LEU A 183 -60.36 -49.83 24.76
C LEU A 183 -59.19 -49.78 23.77
N LEU A 184 -58.99 -48.64 23.10
CA LEU A 184 -57.90 -48.47 22.15
C LEU A 184 -56.54 -48.48 22.85
N VAL A 185 -56.42 -47.80 23.99
CA VAL A 185 -55.20 -47.81 24.82
C VAL A 185 -54.94 -49.21 25.39
N GLY A 186 -55.98 -49.91 25.85
CA GLY A 186 -55.88 -51.28 26.34
C GLY A 186 -55.44 -52.28 25.26
N ALA A 187 -55.98 -52.17 24.04
CA ALA A 187 -55.60 -53.03 22.91
C ALA A 187 -54.13 -52.82 22.50
N VAL A 188 -53.66 -51.57 22.49
CA VAL A 188 -52.26 -51.25 22.17
C VAL A 188 -51.31 -51.79 23.24
N ALA A 189 -51.65 -51.65 24.52
CA ALA A 189 -50.85 -52.18 25.62
C ALA A 189 -50.75 -53.72 25.60
N LEU A 190 -51.87 -54.40 25.29
CA LEU A 190 -51.90 -55.87 25.16
C LEU A 190 -51.08 -56.35 23.96
N SER A 191 -51.14 -55.63 22.83
CA SER A 191 -50.36 -55.93 21.62
C SER A 191 -48.86 -55.83 21.88
N VAL A 192 -48.43 -54.77 22.58
CA VAL A 192 -47.02 -54.58 22.95
C VAL A 192 -46.54 -55.66 23.93
N TYR A 193 -47.38 -56.05 24.89
CA TYR A 193 -47.06 -57.11 25.84
C TYR A 193 -46.91 -58.49 25.15
N ALA A 194 -47.81 -58.83 24.22
CA ALA A 194 -47.79 -60.09 23.48
C ALA A 194 -46.55 -60.19 22.57
N VAL A 195 -46.18 -59.12 21.86
CA VAL A 195 -45.01 -59.08 20.97
C VAL A 195 -43.69 -59.24 21.75
N ARG A 196 -43.63 -58.71 22.98
CA ARG A 196 -42.40 -58.71 23.78
C ARG A 196 -42.15 -60.04 24.49
N ASN A 197 -43.19 -60.77 24.85
CA ASN A 197 -43.06 -61.96 25.71
C ASN A 197 -43.09 -63.31 24.96
N TRP A 198 -43.62 -63.37 23.73
CA TRP A 198 -43.86 -64.64 23.00
C TRP A 198 -43.07 -64.84 21.69
N ARG A 199 -42.00 -64.08 21.44
CA ARG A 199 -41.13 -64.28 20.25
C ARG A 199 -40.11 -65.42 20.44
N ARG A 200 -40.04 -66.35 19.48
CA ARG A 200 -38.91 -67.28 19.30
C ARG A 200 -37.80 -66.59 18.47
N PRO A 201 -36.50 -66.80 18.75
CA PRO A 201 -35.42 -66.20 17.97
C PRO A 201 -35.37 -66.78 16.55
N GLY A 202 -35.43 -65.92 15.52
CA GLY A 202 -35.21 -66.28 14.11
C GLY A 202 -36.41 -66.15 13.15
N ALA A 203 -37.57 -65.63 13.57
CA ALA A 203 -38.71 -65.41 12.67
C ALA A 203 -38.71 -63.99 12.08
N MET A 204 -38.61 -63.87 10.74
CA MET A 204 -38.79 -62.62 9.98
C MET A 204 -40.25 -62.15 10.01
N THR A 205 -40.45 -60.83 9.89
CA THR A 205 -41.80 -60.25 9.83
C THR A 205 -42.37 -60.25 8.40
N PRO A 206 -43.70 -60.36 8.21
CA PRO A 206 -44.34 -60.27 6.89
C PRO A 206 -44.11 -58.91 6.19
N ILE A 207 -43.72 -57.88 6.94
CA ILE A 207 -43.42 -56.53 6.42
C ILE A 207 -41.99 -56.46 5.86
N GLU A 208 -41.06 -57.27 6.36
CA GLU A 208 -39.70 -57.39 5.81
C GLU A 208 -39.63 -58.34 4.60
N ALA A 209 -40.58 -59.28 4.47
CA ALA A 209 -40.66 -60.20 3.32
C ALA A 209 -41.42 -59.62 2.10
N GLN A 210 -42.16 -58.52 2.25
CA GLN A 210 -42.97 -57.92 1.17
C GLN A 210 -42.32 -56.73 0.46
N ALA A 211 -41.08 -56.35 0.82
CA ALA A 211 -40.33 -55.26 0.18
C ALA A 211 -39.26 -55.75 -0.83
N MET A 212 -39.16 -57.07 -1.09
CA MET A 212 -38.29 -57.65 -2.11
C MET A 212 -39.06 -58.63 -2.99
N GLU A 213 -39.95 -58.11 -3.83
CA GLU A 213 -40.57 -58.75 -5.02
C GLU A 213 -41.57 -57.70 -5.51
N MET A 214 -41.42 -56.99 -6.63
CA MET A 214 -41.28 -57.49 -7.98
C MET A 214 -40.61 -56.41 -8.86
N ALA A 215 -39.33 -56.57 -9.15
CA ALA A 215 -38.79 -56.17 -10.44
C ALA A 215 -38.75 -57.45 -11.27
N THR A 216 -39.47 -57.48 -12.39
CA THR A 216 -39.39 -58.59 -13.35
C THR A 216 -37.92 -58.86 -13.62
N PRO A 217 -37.38 -60.06 -13.34
CA PRO A 217 -36.00 -60.34 -13.68
C PRO A 217 -35.86 -60.17 -15.20
N PRO A 218 -34.88 -59.40 -15.70
CA PRO A 218 -34.49 -59.59 -17.07
C PRO A 218 -34.03 -61.06 -17.20
N PRO A 219 -34.19 -61.67 -18.39
CA PRO A 219 -33.91 -63.08 -18.59
C PRO A 219 -32.53 -63.43 -17.99
N PRO A 220 -32.37 -64.60 -17.33
CA PRO A 220 -31.14 -64.96 -16.65
C PRO A 220 -29.93 -64.73 -17.57
N GLY A 221 -29.02 -63.84 -17.17
CA GLY A 221 -27.87 -63.41 -17.96
C GLY A 221 -27.73 -61.91 -18.27
N THR A 222 -28.50 -61.01 -17.64
CA THR A 222 -28.51 -59.57 -17.98
C THR A 222 -27.81 -58.71 -16.89
N ALA A 223 -26.80 -57.90 -17.25
CA ALA A 223 -26.05 -57.05 -16.32
C ALA A 223 -26.63 -55.64 -16.18
N ILE A 224 -26.68 -55.09 -14.96
CA ILE A 224 -27.19 -53.74 -14.69
C ILE A 224 -26.06 -52.72 -14.84
N VAL A 225 -26.25 -51.70 -15.67
CA VAL A 225 -25.20 -50.72 -16.02
C VAL A 225 -25.72 -49.29 -16.03
N LYS A 226 -24.85 -48.32 -15.77
CA LYS A 226 -25.19 -46.89 -15.94
C LYS A 226 -24.83 -46.44 -17.36
N LEU A 227 -25.79 -45.87 -18.08
CA LEU A 227 -25.59 -45.38 -19.46
C LEU A 227 -25.46 -43.86 -19.48
N ALA A 228 -24.67 -43.33 -20.41
CA ALA A 228 -24.65 -41.92 -20.79
C ALA A 228 -24.55 -41.78 -22.31
N ALA A 229 -25.09 -40.70 -22.85
CA ALA A 229 -25.01 -40.43 -24.28
C ALA A 229 -23.68 -39.75 -24.65
N VAL A 230 -23.13 -40.11 -25.79
CA VAL A 230 -22.10 -39.31 -26.48
C VAL A 230 -22.77 -38.06 -27.02
N GLU A 231 -22.29 -36.90 -26.59
CA GLU A 231 -22.87 -35.60 -26.96
C GLU A 231 -21.79 -34.65 -27.44
N ARG A 232 -22.19 -33.56 -28.10
CA ARG A 232 -21.26 -32.47 -28.42
C ARG A 232 -21.12 -31.52 -27.25
N GLY A 233 -19.89 -31.20 -26.89
CA GLY A 233 -19.65 -30.26 -25.82
C GLY A 233 -18.23 -29.73 -25.75
N LEU A 234 -17.93 -29.09 -24.62
CA LEU A 234 -16.60 -28.61 -24.28
C LEU A 234 -15.82 -29.73 -23.61
N VAL A 235 -14.59 -29.96 -24.08
CA VAL A 235 -13.60 -30.79 -23.42
C VAL A 235 -12.37 -29.94 -23.10
N GLU A 236 -11.98 -29.93 -21.84
CA GLU A 236 -10.80 -29.21 -21.34
C GLU A 236 -9.89 -30.20 -20.60
N GLN A 237 -8.62 -30.20 -20.99
CA GLN A 237 -7.56 -30.84 -20.21
C GLN A 237 -6.89 -29.77 -19.35
N THR A 238 -6.79 -30.07 -18.06
CA THR A 238 -6.26 -29.15 -17.06
C THR A 238 -5.11 -29.80 -16.30
N VAL A 239 -4.04 -29.04 -16.06
CA VAL A 239 -2.99 -29.40 -15.12
C VAL A 239 -3.28 -28.69 -13.80
N THR A 240 -3.35 -29.45 -12.70
CA THR A 240 -3.51 -28.88 -11.36
C THR A 240 -2.14 -28.84 -10.69
N CYS A 241 -1.70 -27.65 -10.29
CA CYS A 241 -0.46 -27.46 -9.56
C CYS A 241 -0.68 -26.60 -8.31
N THR A 242 0.16 -26.82 -7.30
CA THR A 242 0.20 -25.98 -6.09
C THR A 242 1.27 -24.92 -6.26
N GLY A 243 0.92 -23.68 -5.94
CA GLY A 243 1.78 -22.53 -6.04
C GLY A 243 1.65 -21.62 -4.82
N GLN A 244 2.18 -20.42 -4.95
CA GLN A 244 2.13 -19.37 -3.95
C GLN A 244 1.82 -18.02 -4.61
N ALA A 245 1.12 -17.16 -3.88
CA ALA A 245 0.96 -15.76 -4.23
C ALA A 245 2.18 -14.98 -3.74
N VAL A 246 2.92 -14.36 -4.64
CA VAL A 246 4.13 -13.59 -4.38
C VAL A 246 3.82 -12.11 -4.66
N GLY A 247 4.37 -11.20 -3.85
CA GLY A 247 4.24 -9.77 -4.12
C GLY A 247 4.80 -9.39 -5.49
N TRP A 248 4.30 -8.30 -6.07
CA TRP A 248 4.83 -7.76 -7.33
C TRP A 248 6.31 -7.43 -7.20
N THR A 249 6.63 -6.69 -6.14
CA THR A 249 7.99 -6.38 -5.70
C THR A 249 8.06 -6.63 -4.20
N GLU A 250 9.07 -7.35 -3.74
CA GLU A 250 9.41 -7.44 -2.32
C GLU A 250 10.61 -6.54 -2.07
N GLN A 251 10.41 -5.53 -1.22
CA GLN A 251 11.41 -4.54 -0.89
C GLN A 251 11.89 -4.74 0.55
N GLU A 252 13.19 -4.90 0.69
CA GLU A 252 13.88 -4.79 1.97
C GLU A 252 13.96 -3.32 2.38
N VAL A 253 13.36 -2.98 3.52
CA VAL A 253 13.44 -1.63 4.06
C VAL A 253 14.70 -1.52 4.90
N LEU A 254 15.65 -0.73 4.41
CA LEU A 254 16.95 -0.50 5.06
C LEU A 254 16.99 0.89 5.71
N PRO A 255 17.53 1.01 6.93
CA PRO A 255 17.83 2.29 7.54
C PRO A 255 18.99 2.95 6.80
N ARG A 256 18.95 4.28 6.65
CA ARG A 256 20.06 5.06 6.03
C ARG A 256 21.02 5.67 7.05
N VAL A 257 20.58 5.76 8.31
CA VAL A 257 21.37 6.23 9.44
C VAL A 257 21.30 5.20 10.56
N SER A 258 22.32 5.16 11.40
CA SER A 258 22.34 4.29 12.58
C SER A 258 21.56 4.93 13.73
N GLY A 259 20.77 4.14 14.46
CA GLY A 259 20.04 4.60 15.64
C GLY A 259 19.20 3.50 16.28
N TRP A 260 18.86 3.68 17.56
CA TRP A 260 17.97 2.76 18.27
C TRP A 260 16.53 2.96 17.79
N ILE A 261 15.84 1.89 17.46
CA ILE A 261 14.42 1.98 17.05
C ILE A 261 13.58 2.29 18.28
N THR A 262 13.02 3.49 18.36
CA THR A 262 12.15 3.93 19.46
C THR A 262 10.71 3.46 19.27
N GLU A 263 10.23 3.52 18.02
CA GLU A 263 8.86 3.17 17.67
C GLU A 263 8.83 2.44 16.33
N MET A 264 7.99 1.40 16.22
CA MET A 264 7.70 0.71 14.96
C MET A 264 6.19 0.41 14.94
N PRO A 265 5.35 1.35 14.45
CA PRO A 265 3.89 1.26 14.55
C PRO A 265 3.28 0.23 13.58
N VAL A 266 4.10 -0.51 12.84
CA VAL A 266 3.69 -1.50 11.85
C VAL A 266 4.01 -2.92 12.32
N TYR A 267 3.08 -3.83 12.03
CA TYR A 267 3.17 -5.25 12.34
C TYR A 267 3.06 -6.08 11.06
N VAL A 268 3.43 -7.36 11.13
CA VAL A 268 3.22 -8.29 10.01
C VAL A 268 1.74 -8.32 9.63
N GLY A 269 1.44 -8.20 8.33
CA GLY A 269 0.08 -8.07 7.79
C GLY A 269 -0.46 -6.64 7.77
N THR A 270 0.25 -5.65 8.33
CA THR A 270 -0.18 -4.24 8.26
C THR A 270 0.01 -3.71 6.85
N ARG A 271 -1.04 -3.12 6.27
CA ARG A 271 -1.00 -2.43 4.99
C ARG A 271 -0.53 -0.99 5.20
N VAL A 272 0.41 -0.56 4.37
CA VAL A 272 0.99 0.79 4.41
C VAL A 272 0.89 1.43 3.04
N ARG A 273 0.75 2.75 3.03
CA ARG A 273 0.85 3.58 1.84
C ARG A 273 2.22 4.23 1.76
N LYS A 274 2.62 4.61 0.56
CA LYS A 274 3.83 5.40 0.33
C LYS A 274 3.82 6.64 1.23
N GLY A 275 4.90 6.80 2.01
CA GLY A 275 5.08 7.90 2.96
C GLY A 275 4.70 7.58 4.41
N ASP A 276 3.97 6.49 4.65
CA ASP A 276 3.61 6.05 6.00
C ASP A 276 4.86 5.73 6.82
N ILE A 277 4.81 6.02 8.12
CA ILE A 277 5.92 5.82 9.03
C ILE A 277 6.01 4.33 9.38
N LEU A 278 7.14 3.72 9.04
CA LEU A 278 7.43 2.33 9.35
C LEU A 278 8.19 2.20 10.66
N ALA A 279 9.15 3.08 10.91
CA ALA A 279 9.91 3.11 12.16
C ALA A 279 10.45 4.51 12.45
N ARG A 280 10.65 4.81 13.73
CA ARG A 280 11.38 5.98 14.21
C ARG A 280 12.65 5.55 14.91
N LEU A 281 13.75 6.22 14.60
CA LEU A 281 15.03 6.07 15.27
C LEU A 281 15.18 7.17 16.33
N ASP A 282 15.93 6.88 17.38
CA ASP A 282 16.30 7.87 18.39
C ASP A 282 17.17 8.98 17.77
N THR A 283 16.70 10.22 17.87
CA THR A 283 17.39 11.42 17.38
C THR A 283 18.15 12.16 18.48
N SER A 284 18.29 11.59 19.68
CA SER A 284 18.98 12.20 20.82
C SER A 284 20.40 12.69 20.50
N GLN A 285 21.10 12.02 19.57
CA GLN A 285 22.44 12.43 19.10
C GLN A 285 22.41 13.44 17.95
N ILE A 286 21.36 13.40 17.11
CA ILE A 286 21.25 14.26 15.91
C ILE A 286 20.71 15.64 16.28
N ALA A 287 19.76 15.74 17.21
CA ALA A 287 19.16 17.02 17.59
C ALA A 287 20.19 18.05 18.12
N PRO A 288 21.16 17.69 18.99
CA PRO A 288 22.25 18.59 19.36
C PRO A 288 23.11 19.03 18.17
N MET A 289 23.38 18.14 17.20
CA MET A 289 24.13 18.49 15.99
C MET A 289 23.36 19.49 15.13
N VAL A 290 22.03 19.33 14.97
CA VAL A 290 21.19 20.32 14.27
C VAL A 290 21.25 21.66 14.98
N ALA A 291 21.16 21.68 16.31
CA ALA A 291 21.25 22.89 17.11
C ALA A 291 22.62 23.58 16.92
N GLU A 292 23.72 22.84 17.01
CA GLU A 292 25.09 23.32 16.78
C GLU A 292 25.26 23.90 15.37
N ARG A 293 24.89 23.15 14.32
CA ARG A 293 25.00 23.62 12.93
C ARG A 293 24.11 24.83 12.65
N SER A 294 22.94 24.90 13.29
CA SER A 294 22.06 26.07 13.17
C SER A 294 22.66 27.31 13.83
N ALA A 295 23.36 27.14 14.96
CA ALA A 295 24.08 28.22 15.62
C ALA A 295 25.27 28.69 14.76
N MET A 296 25.99 27.77 14.12
CA MET A 296 27.05 28.09 13.16
C MET A 296 26.52 28.90 11.97
N LEU A 297 25.36 28.54 11.41
CA LEU A 297 24.72 29.31 10.35
C LEU A 297 24.38 30.72 10.82
N ARG A 298 23.75 30.87 11.99
CA ARG A 298 23.42 32.20 12.55
C ARG A 298 24.67 33.05 12.79
N ALA A 299 25.76 32.44 13.26
CA ALA A 299 27.04 33.11 13.43
C ALA A 299 27.61 33.58 12.08
N GLY A 300 27.57 32.72 11.05
CA GLY A 300 27.99 33.06 9.68
C GLY A 300 27.15 34.17 9.06
N GLU A 301 25.82 34.13 9.21
CA GLU A 301 24.91 35.18 8.74
C GLU A 301 25.16 36.52 9.44
N SER A 302 25.45 36.47 10.75
CA SER A 302 25.81 37.66 11.53
C SER A 302 27.14 38.24 11.07
N ALA A 303 28.16 37.39 10.83
CA ALA A 303 29.43 37.81 10.27
C ALA A 303 29.27 38.42 8.86
N SER A 304 28.45 37.83 7.99
CA SER A 304 28.14 38.38 6.67
C SER A 304 27.46 39.74 6.74
N ARG A 305 26.56 39.92 7.71
CA ARG A 305 25.91 41.21 7.97
C ARG A 305 26.93 42.25 8.42
N THR A 306 27.78 41.94 9.38
CA THR A 306 28.84 42.84 9.85
C THR A 306 29.83 43.20 8.74
N ALA A 307 30.23 42.24 7.91
CA ALA A 307 31.08 42.48 6.75
C ALA A 307 30.40 43.42 5.74
N ARG A 308 29.09 43.26 5.51
CA ARG A 308 28.32 44.16 4.65
C ARG A 308 28.29 45.59 5.18
N TRP A 309 28.05 45.76 6.49
CA TRP A 309 28.13 47.08 7.13
C TRP A 309 29.53 47.71 6.98
N SER A 310 30.59 46.91 7.11
CA SER A 310 31.97 47.36 6.87
C SER A 310 32.18 47.80 5.41
N GLY A 311 31.62 47.07 4.43
CA GLY A 311 31.64 47.44 3.01
C GLY A 311 30.88 48.73 2.70
N GLU A 312 29.71 48.92 3.30
CA GLU A 312 28.94 50.17 3.19
C GLU A 312 29.71 51.36 3.81
N GLY A 313 30.42 51.13 4.92
CA GLY A 313 31.35 52.10 5.51
C GLY A 313 32.50 52.46 4.56
N ALA A 314 33.15 51.47 3.95
CA ALA A 314 34.23 51.72 2.98
C ALA A 314 33.74 52.51 1.75
N ALA A 315 32.53 52.20 1.24
CA ALA A 315 31.92 52.94 0.14
C ALA A 315 31.51 54.37 0.51
N ALA A 316 31.22 54.64 1.79
CA ALA A 316 31.04 56.01 2.28
C ALA A 316 32.36 56.78 2.29
N MET A 317 33.45 56.15 2.75
CA MET A 317 34.81 56.74 2.72
C MET A 317 35.25 57.09 1.29
N GLU A 318 34.98 56.23 0.30
CA GLU A 318 35.29 56.53 -1.10
C GLU A 318 34.53 57.76 -1.62
N ARG A 319 33.23 57.86 -1.28
CA ARG A 319 32.41 59.01 -1.68
C ARG A 319 32.89 60.31 -1.06
N GLU A 320 33.31 60.27 0.20
CA GLU A 320 33.91 61.41 0.90
C GLU A 320 35.25 61.81 0.25
N ALA A 321 36.16 60.86 0.02
CA ALA A 321 37.43 61.13 -0.64
C ALA A 321 37.24 61.69 -2.06
N ALA A 322 36.27 61.19 -2.82
CA ALA A 322 35.92 61.70 -4.13
C ALA A 322 35.37 63.14 -4.06
N ALA A 323 34.61 63.49 -3.02
CA ALA A 323 34.14 64.85 -2.80
C ALA A 323 35.29 65.81 -2.44
N SER A 324 36.21 65.37 -1.57
CA SER A 324 37.41 66.13 -1.21
C SER A 324 38.29 66.41 -2.43
N LEU A 325 38.48 65.41 -3.32
CA LEU A 325 39.19 65.60 -4.57
C LEU A 325 38.52 66.63 -5.50
N ARG A 326 37.19 66.61 -5.60
CA ARG A 326 36.45 67.63 -6.38
C ARG A 326 36.66 69.02 -5.81
N SER A 327 36.63 69.17 -4.48
CA SER A 327 36.92 70.45 -3.82
C SER A 327 38.35 70.93 -4.07
N ALA A 328 39.34 70.05 -3.93
CA ALA A 328 40.75 70.38 -4.17
C ALA A 328 41.01 70.80 -5.62
N ARG A 329 40.38 70.14 -6.61
CA ARG A 329 40.47 70.53 -8.03
C ARG A 329 39.84 71.91 -8.28
N ALA A 330 38.73 72.22 -7.62
CA ALA A 330 38.12 73.55 -7.69
C ALA A 330 39.03 74.64 -7.08
N GLU A 331 39.75 74.34 -6.00
CA GLU A 331 40.76 75.25 -5.42
C GLU A 331 41.91 75.53 -6.41
N VAL A 332 42.41 74.51 -7.13
CA VAL A 332 43.43 74.71 -8.18
C VAL A 332 42.91 75.62 -9.27
N GLN A 333 41.69 75.39 -9.77
CA GLN A 333 41.09 76.21 -10.81
C GLN A 333 40.92 77.68 -10.35
N ALA A 334 40.49 77.89 -9.11
CA ALA A 334 40.38 79.22 -8.51
C ALA A 334 41.75 79.90 -8.40
N ALA A 335 42.76 79.20 -7.88
CA ALA A 335 44.13 79.72 -7.76
C ALA A 335 44.76 80.03 -9.13
N GLU A 336 44.48 79.23 -10.16
CA GLU A 336 44.95 79.48 -11.52
C GLU A 336 44.28 80.72 -12.13
N SER A 337 42.99 80.93 -11.87
CA SER A 337 42.29 82.15 -12.30
C SER A 337 42.84 83.40 -11.62
N GLU A 338 43.14 83.34 -10.32
CA GLU A 338 43.78 84.43 -9.57
C GLU A 338 45.20 84.69 -10.10
N ARG A 339 45.98 83.64 -10.38
CA ARG A 339 47.30 83.79 -10.99
C ARG A 339 47.22 84.47 -12.36
N ALA A 340 46.22 84.14 -13.16
CA ALA A 340 46.02 84.75 -14.48
C ALA A 340 45.67 86.24 -14.37
N SER A 341 44.78 86.64 -13.45
CA SER A 341 44.46 88.05 -13.24
C SER A 341 45.67 88.86 -12.74
N VAL A 342 46.42 88.31 -11.77
CA VAL A 342 47.63 88.96 -11.25
C VAL A 342 48.77 88.99 -12.28
N ALA A 343 48.87 88.00 -13.16
CA ALA A 343 49.82 88.03 -14.27
C ALA A 343 49.52 89.18 -15.24
N ALA A 344 48.24 89.38 -15.59
CA ALA A 344 47.82 90.51 -16.41
C ALA A 344 48.11 91.87 -15.75
N GLU A 345 47.96 91.98 -14.42
CA GLU A 345 48.35 93.19 -13.67
C GLU A 345 49.86 93.44 -13.73
N ALA A 346 50.69 92.39 -13.64
CA ALA A 346 52.14 92.49 -13.76
C ALA A 346 52.58 92.93 -15.16
N GLU A 347 51.96 92.38 -16.21
CA GLU A 347 52.17 92.80 -17.60
C GLU A 347 51.76 94.27 -17.82
N ALA A 348 50.63 94.70 -17.24
CA ALA A 348 50.19 96.09 -17.30
C ALA A 348 51.16 97.04 -16.58
N ALA A 349 51.68 96.65 -15.41
CA ALA A 349 52.68 97.44 -14.68
C ALA A 349 54.02 97.52 -15.42
N GLU A 350 54.44 96.46 -16.10
CA GLU A 350 55.62 96.46 -16.97
C GLU A 350 55.43 97.41 -18.17
N ALA A 351 54.27 97.38 -18.81
CA ALA A 351 53.93 98.31 -19.89
C ALA A 351 53.91 99.77 -19.42
N MET A 352 53.37 100.05 -18.22
CA MET A 352 53.42 101.38 -17.60
C MET A 352 54.85 101.85 -17.38
N LEU A 353 55.72 100.99 -16.84
CA LEU A 353 57.14 101.31 -16.66
C LEU A 353 57.84 101.58 -17.99
N ALA A 354 57.58 100.76 -19.01
CA ALA A 354 58.12 100.98 -20.35
C ALA A 354 57.70 102.36 -20.89
N SER A 355 56.42 102.73 -20.73
CA SER A 355 55.89 104.04 -21.15
C SER A 355 56.51 105.21 -20.37
N ALA A 356 56.69 105.06 -19.04
CA ALA A 356 57.33 106.09 -18.21
C ALA A 356 58.80 106.27 -18.57
N ARG A 357 59.52 105.18 -18.91
CA ARG A 357 60.91 105.26 -19.36
C ARG A 357 61.08 105.99 -20.68
N LEU A 358 60.06 106.01 -21.54
CA LEU A 358 60.07 106.78 -22.80
C LEU A 358 59.92 108.29 -22.57
N SER A 359 59.32 108.73 -21.45
CA SER A 359 59.16 110.18 -21.15
C SER A 359 60.47 110.84 -20.69
N THR A 360 61.36 110.07 -20.05
CA THR A 360 62.62 110.61 -19.51
C THR A 360 63.57 111.13 -20.60
N PRO A 361 63.84 110.41 -21.72
CA PRO A 361 64.63 110.95 -22.84
C PRO A 361 64.04 112.23 -23.43
N ALA A 362 62.72 112.31 -23.60
CA ALA A 362 62.04 113.50 -24.11
C ALA A 362 62.20 114.70 -23.16
N ALA A 363 62.05 114.50 -21.85
CA ALA A 363 62.26 115.53 -20.85
C ALA A 363 63.74 115.99 -20.78
N LYS A 364 64.70 115.05 -20.89
CA LYS A 364 66.14 115.36 -20.97
C LYS A 364 66.47 116.18 -22.22
N ALA A 365 65.88 115.84 -23.36
CA ALA A 365 66.05 116.59 -24.59
C ALA A 365 65.46 118.01 -24.48
N ALA A 366 64.28 118.16 -23.87
CA ALA A 366 63.65 119.46 -23.61
C ALA A 366 64.50 120.33 -22.68
N LEU A 367 65.07 119.75 -21.61
CA LEU A 367 65.98 120.46 -20.71
C LEU A 367 67.27 120.87 -21.41
N ALA A 368 67.86 119.99 -22.24
CA ALA A 368 69.05 120.32 -23.01
C ALA A 368 68.79 121.49 -23.99
N ALA A 369 67.63 121.49 -24.66
CA ALA A 369 67.21 122.58 -25.53
C ALA A 369 66.99 123.90 -24.76
N ALA A 370 66.31 123.85 -23.60
CA ALA A 370 66.10 125.02 -22.76
C ALA A 370 67.41 125.62 -22.22
N ARG A 371 68.37 124.77 -21.80
CA ARG A 371 69.69 125.21 -21.34
C ARG A 371 70.52 125.83 -22.47
N ALA A 372 70.41 125.29 -23.68
CA ALA A 372 71.05 125.87 -24.86
C ALA A 372 70.49 127.27 -25.17
N ASP A 373 69.17 127.46 -25.13
CA ASP A 373 68.54 128.77 -25.32
C ASP A 373 68.91 129.76 -24.19
N GLN A 374 68.89 129.33 -22.92
CA GLN A 374 69.35 130.17 -21.79
C GLN A 374 70.81 130.62 -21.95
N ALA A 375 71.70 129.72 -22.38
CA ALA A 375 73.10 130.05 -22.64
C ALA A 375 73.22 131.10 -23.75
N TYR A 376 72.45 130.96 -24.83
CA TYR A 376 72.41 131.93 -25.92
C TYR A 376 71.87 133.30 -25.46
N ARG A 377 70.71 133.33 -24.78
CA ARG A 377 70.06 134.58 -24.31
C ARG A 377 70.86 135.31 -23.23
N SER A 378 71.55 134.56 -22.35
CA SER A 378 72.42 135.17 -21.33
C SER A 378 73.69 135.77 -21.91
N ALA A 379 74.28 135.15 -22.94
CA ALA A 379 75.39 135.73 -23.70
C ALA A 379 74.96 137.01 -24.43
N GLU A 380 73.75 137.01 -25.01
CA GLU A 380 73.19 138.17 -25.70
C GLU A 380 72.89 139.32 -24.74
N LEU A 381 72.33 139.05 -23.55
CA LEU A 381 72.14 140.06 -22.51
C LEU A 381 73.48 140.69 -22.07
N LYS A 382 74.53 139.88 -21.87
CA LYS A 382 75.88 140.40 -21.54
C LYS A 382 76.40 141.32 -22.65
N ARG A 383 76.20 140.93 -23.91
CA ARG A 383 76.57 141.73 -25.09
C ARG A 383 75.81 143.06 -25.11
N MET A 384 74.49 143.04 -24.89
CA MET A 384 73.65 144.23 -24.82
C MET A 384 74.02 145.17 -23.67
N GLN A 385 74.27 144.62 -22.47
CA GLN A 385 74.70 145.41 -21.31
C GLN A 385 76.00 146.17 -21.60
N ALA A 386 76.99 145.49 -22.19
CA ALA A 386 78.26 146.11 -22.58
C ALA A 386 78.09 147.19 -23.67
N LEU A 387 77.09 147.09 -24.54
CA LEU A 387 76.75 148.11 -25.54
C LEU A 387 76.00 149.30 -24.91
N TYR A 388 75.14 149.05 -23.93
CA TYR A 388 74.42 150.08 -23.18
C TYR A 388 75.37 150.95 -22.35
N ASP A 389 76.35 150.33 -21.68
CA ASP A 389 77.40 151.03 -20.92
C ASP A 389 78.21 151.99 -21.82
N LYS A 390 78.30 151.67 -23.12
CA LYS A 390 78.91 152.50 -24.17
C LYS A 390 77.94 153.47 -24.86
N LYS A 391 76.68 153.55 -24.41
CA LYS A 391 75.57 154.35 -24.98
C LYS A 391 75.24 154.02 -26.45
N ALA A 392 75.50 152.79 -26.90
CA ALA A 392 75.31 152.34 -28.28
C ALA A 392 73.95 151.66 -28.55
N VAL A 393 73.17 151.38 -27.50
CA VAL A 393 71.80 150.82 -27.55
C VAL A 393 70.92 151.55 -26.54
N SER A 394 69.61 151.52 -26.75
CA SER A 394 68.60 152.14 -25.89
C SER A 394 68.33 151.34 -24.60
N ALA A 395 67.77 152.00 -23.59
CA ALA A 395 67.34 151.34 -22.36
C ALA A 395 66.26 150.27 -22.63
N ASP A 396 65.36 150.53 -23.60
CA ASP A 396 64.31 149.60 -24.00
C ASP A 396 64.88 148.30 -24.60
N GLU A 397 65.88 148.40 -25.48
CA GLU A 397 66.55 147.22 -26.07
C GLU A 397 67.26 146.36 -25.00
N LEU A 398 67.85 146.99 -23.98
CA LEU A 398 68.44 146.26 -22.85
C LEU A 398 67.36 145.56 -22.00
N ASP A 399 66.24 146.22 -21.76
CA ASP A 399 65.14 145.64 -20.97
C ASP A 399 64.43 144.51 -21.73
N GLN A 400 64.29 144.61 -23.05
CA GLN A 400 63.83 143.48 -23.89
C GLN A 400 64.79 142.28 -23.79
N ALA A 401 66.11 142.50 -23.86
CA ALA A 401 67.09 141.43 -23.69
C ALA A 401 67.06 140.82 -22.28
N ARG A 402 66.83 141.63 -21.24
CA ARG A 402 66.64 141.16 -19.85
C ARG A 402 65.39 140.29 -19.74
N ALA A 403 64.27 140.73 -20.29
CA ALA A 403 63.02 139.97 -20.29
C ALA A 403 63.18 138.63 -21.01
N MET A 404 63.87 138.60 -22.16
CA MET A 404 64.16 137.36 -22.89
C MET A 404 65.08 136.40 -22.12
N ALA A 405 66.14 136.91 -21.47
CA ALA A 405 67.01 136.08 -20.65
C ALA A 405 66.29 135.53 -19.40
N ALA A 406 65.44 136.34 -18.76
CA ALA A 406 64.59 135.92 -17.65
C ALA A 406 63.58 134.83 -18.09
N ALA A 407 62.93 135.01 -19.25
CA ALA A 407 62.04 134.01 -19.83
C ALA A 407 62.76 132.69 -20.14
N ALA A 408 63.98 132.74 -20.68
CA ALA A 408 64.79 131.54 -20.93
C ALA A 408 65.22 130.84 -19.63
N SER A 409 65.54 131.58 -18.55
CA SER A 409 65.79 130.97 -17.24
C SER A 409 64.55 130.28 -16.65
N ALA A 410 63.37 130.90 -16.80
CA ALA A 410 62.11 130.28 -16.38
C ALA A 410 61.80 129.03 -17.21
N ALA A 411 62.14 129.01 -18.50
CA ALA A 411 61.98 127.84 -19.36
C ALA A 411 62.89 126.66 -18.93
N VAL A 412 64.12 126.94 -18.46
CA VAL A 412 65.00 125.91 -17.87
C VAL A 412 64.39 125.36 -16.58
N GLU A 413 63.92 126.21 -15.67
CA GLU A 413 63.29 125.78 -14.41
C GLU A 413 62.04 124.92 -14.67
N GLN A 414 61.24 125.30 -15.66
CA GLN A 414 60.10 124.51 -16.12
C GLN A 414 60.53 123.14 -16.69
N ALA A 415 61.61 123.10 -17.48
CA ALA A 415 62.14 121.86 -18.05
C ALA A 415 62.79 120.95 -17.00
N GLU A 416 63.47 121.51 -15.99
CA GLU A 416 64.02 120.77 -14.84
C GLU A 416 62.90 120.16 -14.00
N SER A 417 61.85 120.94 -13.73
CA SER A 417 60.63 120.43 -13.09
C SER A 417 59.97 119.32 -13.93
N GLY A 418 59.97 119.45 -15.25
CA GLY A 418 59.50 118.43 -16.18
C GLY A 418 60.29 117.13 -16.13
N LEU A 419 61.63 117.21 -16.09
CA LEU A 419 62.50 116.05 -15.89
C LEU A 419 62.28 115.41 -14.51
N GLY A 420 62.18 116.22 -13.46
CA GLY A 420 61.89 115.73 -12.10
C GLY A 420 60.57 114.98 -12.01
N LYS A 421 59.53 115.44 -12.72
CA LYS A 421 58.25 114.72 -12.87
C LYS A 421 58.44 113.39 -13.61
N ALA A 422 59.10 113.39 -14.77
CA ALA A 422 59.34 112.16 -15.54
C ALA A 422 60.16 111.11 -14.75
N GLU A 423 61.17 111.53 -14.00
CA GLU A 423 61.95 110.64 -13.14
C GLU A 423 61.13 110.12 -11.94
N ALA A 424 60.24 110.94 -11.37
CA ALA A 424 59.30 110.50 -10.35
C ALA A 424 58.30 109.48 -10.89
N ASP A 425 57.81 109.66 -12.11
CA ASP A 425 56.90 108.72 -12.79
C ASP A 425 57.56 107.35 -13.01
N VAL A 426 58.83 107.33 -13.45
CA VAL A 426 59.60 106.08 -13.57
C VAL A 426 59.75 105.39 -12.21
N ARG A 427 60.15 106.12 -11.15
CA ARG A 427 60.26 105.54 -9.80
C ARG A 427 58.92 104.97 -9.31
N GLY A 428 57.82 105.67 -9.58
CA GLY A 428 56.47 105.21 -9.27
C GLY A 428 56.11 103.92 -10.02
N ALA A 429 56.40 103.87 -11.32
CA ALA A 429 56.14 102.70 -12.15
C ALA A 429 57.04 101.49 -11.78
N GLU A 430 58.30 101.71 -11.41
CA GLU A 430 59.18 100.64 -10.91
C GLU A 430 58.68 100.06 -9.58
N ALA A 431 58.20 100.91 -8.67
CA ALA A 431 57.58 100.45 -7.43
C ALA A 431 56.29 99.65 -7.71
N ALA A 432 55.47 100.09 -8.66
CA ALA A 432 54.27 99.36 -9.09
C ALA A 432 54.61 97.98 -9.69
N GLN A 433 55.61 97.92 -10.58
CA GLN A 433 56.07 96.65 -11.16
C GLN A 433 56.60 95.69 -10.09
N ARG A 434 57.45 96.17 -9.17
CA ARG A 434 57.95 95.35 -8.05
C ARG A 434 56.82 94.76 -7.22
N LYS A 435 55.80 95.57 -6.90
CA LYS A 435 54.61 95.11 -6.18
C LYS A 435 53.84 94.05 -6.97
N ALA A 436 53.62 94.26 -8.27
CA ALA A 436 52.90 93.31 -9.11
C ALA A 436 53.63 91.97 -9.26
N LEU A 437 54.96 91.97 -9.40
CA LEU A 437 55.77 90.75 -9.45
C LEU A 437 55.74 89.98 -8.12
N ALA A 438 55.77 90.68 -6.98
CA ALA A 438 55.63 90.05 -5.66
C ALA A 438 54.25 89.40 -5.47
N ASN A 439 53.19 90.06 -5.95
CA ASN A 439 51.84 89.49 -5.97
C ASN A 439 51.78 88.24 -6.87
N LEU A 440 52.43 88.27 -8.03
CA LEU A 440 52.47 87.13 -8.96
C LEU A 440 53.20 85.93 -8.35
N ASP A 441 54.31 86.12 -7.64
CA ASP A 441 55.00 85.04 -6.92
C ASP A 441 54.08 84.43 -5.84
N THR A 442 53.38 85.28 -5.09
CA THR A 442 52.40 84.82 -4.09
C THR A 442 51.29 83.98 -4.72
N ALA A 443 50.74 84.42 -5.86
CA ALA A 443 49.73 83.67 -6.61
C ALA A 443 50.27 82.34 -7.16
N ARG A 444 51.52 82.30 -7.64
CA ARG A 444 52.18 81.05 -8.07
C ARG A 444 52.31 80.05 -6.93
N ARG A 445 52.69 80.50 -5.74
CA ARG A 445 52.77 79.64 -4.54
C ARG A 445 51.41 79.08 -4.15
N LYS A 446 50.34 79.89 -4.20
CA LYS A 446 48.96 79.41 -3.97
C LYS A 446 48.59 78.26 -4.90
N VAL A 447 48.92 78.36 -6.19
CA VAL A 447 48.69 77.27 -7.16
C VAL A 447 49.48 76.01 -6.78
N SER A 448 50.74 76.13 -6.37
CA SER A 448 51.54 74.97 -5.92
C SER A 448 50.88 74.25 -4.74
N ILE A 449 50.50 75.01 -3.70
CA ILE A 449 49.84 74.47 -2.50
C ILE A 449 48.51 73.78 -2.86
N ALA A 450 47.72 74.37 -3.76
CA ALA A 450 46.46 73.77 -4.20
C ALA A 450 46.69 72.45 -4.99
N ARG A 451 47.75 72.38 -5.80
CA ARG A 451 48.13 71.16 -6.53
C ARG A 451 48.60 70.05 -5.59
N GLU A 452 49.38 70.39 -4.57
CA GLU A 452 49.80 69.44 -3.52
C GLU A 452 48.59 68.87 -2.74
N ARG A 453 47.62 69.72 -2.39
CA ARG A 453 46.34 69.27 -1.78
C ARG A 453 45.55 68.34 -2.69
N THR A 454 45.57 68.59 -4.00
CA THR A 454 44.93 67.72 -4.99
C THR A 454 45.62 66.35 -5.03
N ALA A 455 46.94 66.31 -5.10
CA ALA A 455 47.71 65.06 -5.07
C ALA A 455 47.45 64.26 -3.77
N ALA A 456 47.38 64.92 -2.62
CA ALA A 456 47.01 64.29 -1.35
C ALA A 456 45.58 63.70 -1.40
N SER A 457 44.62 64.43 -1.97
CA SER A 457 43.23 63.96 -2.12
C SER A 457 43.10 62.80 -3.10
N GLU A 458 43.90 62.77 -4.17
CA GLU A 458 43.96 61.64 -5.10
C GLU A 458 44.50 60.38 -4.42
N ALA A 459 45.55 60.51 -3.62
CA ALA A 459 46.07 59.40 -2.82
C ALA A 459 45.03 58.89 -1.80
N SER A 460 44.27 59.79 -1.16
CA SER A 460 43.17 59.40 -0.26
C SER A 460 42.05 58.65 -0.98
N LEU A 461 41.69 59.06 -2.20
CA LEU A 461 40.68 58.35 -3.01
C LEU A 461 41.15 56.94 -3.39
N GLU A 462 42.42 56.79 -3.77
CA GLU A 462 42.97 55.48 -4.11
C GLU A 462 43.02 54.55 -2.89
N ALA A 463 43.43 55.06 -1.72
CA ALA A 463 43.37 54.31 -0.47
C ALA A 463 41.94 53.85 -0.14
N ALA A 464 40.94 54.73 -0.34
CA ALA A 464 39.53 54.39 -0.12
C ALA A 464 39.02 53.33 -1.09
N ARG A 465 39.42 53.37 -2.38
CA ARG A 465 39.09 52.33 -3.37
C ARG A 465 39.67 50.97 -3.02
N VAL A 466 40.92 50.94 -2.56
CA VAL A 466 41.55 49.72 -2.06
C VAL A 466 40.79 49.19 -0.84
N ALA A 467 40.35 50.05 0.07
CA ALA A 467 39.52 49.66 1.21
C ALA A 467 38.16 49.08 0.77
N VAL A 468 37.49 49.66 -0.23
CA VAL A 468 36.25 49.11 -0.82
C VAL A 468 36.50 47.72 -1.41
N LYS A 469 37.58 47.54 -2.18
CA LYS A 469 37.93 46.24 -2.76
C LYS A 469 38.21 45.19 -1.68
N SER A 470 38.96 45.56 -0.63
CA SER A 470 39.23 44.69 0.52
C SER A 470 37.95 44.30 1.26
N ALA A 471 37.07 45.27 1.53
CA ALA A 471 35.79 45.01 2.18
C ALA A 471 34.86 44.15 1.32
N ALA A 472 34.85 44.32 -0.01
CA ALA A 472 34.10 43.46 -0.92
C ALA A 472 34.56 42.00 -0.86
N SER A 473 35.89 41.76 -0.80
CA SER A 473 36.44 40.42 -0.56
C SER A 473 36.00 39.86 0.81
N GLY A 474 36.07 40.66 1.86
CA GLY A 474 35.60 40.26 3.20
C GLY A 474 34.10 39.91 3.24
N VAL A 475 33.26 40.64 2.48
CA VAL A 475 31.84 40.30 2.31
C VAL A 475 31.67 38.96 1.58
N ALA A 476 32.45 38.71 0.52
CA ALA A 476 32.39 37.47 -0.22
C ALA A 476 32.81 36.27 0.65
N GLU A 477 33.89 36.40 1.42
CA GLU A 477 34.37 35.38 2.36
C GLU A 477 33.33 35.08 3.45
N ALA A 478 32.75 36.11 4.07
CA ALA A 478 31.74 35.93 5.10
C ALA A 478 30.46 35.28 4.55
N ARG A 479 30.05 35.60 3.31
CA ARG A 479 28.94 34.93 2.62
C ARG A 479 29.25 33.47 2.31
N ALA A 480 30.46 33.18 1.83
CA ALA A 480 30.90 31.81 1.55
C ALA A 480 30.90 30.96 2.83
N SER A 481 31.37 31.51 3.94
CA SER A 481 31.32 30.87 5.26
C SER A 481 29.88 30.58 5.72
N ALA A 482 28.97 31.55 5.57
CA ALA A 482 27.55 31.34 5.87
C ALA A 482 26.92 30.25 4.98
N ALA A 483 27.25 30.23 3.68
CA ALA A 483 26.77 29.20 2.76
C ALA A 483 27.31 27.80 3.11
N ALA A 484 28.58 27.69 3.51
CA ALA A 484 29.17 26.43 3.99
C ALA A 484 28.46 25.94 5.27
N ALA A 485 28.16 26.84 6.21
CA ALA A 485 27.40 26.51 7.41
C ALA A 485 25.95 26.07 7.09
N ALA A 486 25.31 26.70 6.10
CA ALA A 486 23.98 26.30 5.63
C ALA A 486 23.99 24.89 5.01
N ALA A 487 25.00 24.58 4.20
CA ALA A 487 25.18 23.25 3.62
C ALA A 487 25.42 22.20 4.70
N ALA A 488 26.27 22.49 5.70
CA ALA A 488 26.50 21.61 6.84
C ALA A 488 25.22 21.36 7.67
N LEU A 489 24.39 22.40 7.86
CA LEU A 489 23.08 22.24 8.50
C LEU A 489 22.12 21.38 7.66
N ALA A 490 22.11 21.56 6.34
CA ALA A 490 21.26 20.79 5.43
C ALA A 490 21.62 19.30 5.44
N ASP A 491 22.91 18.96 5.51
CA ASP A 491 23.37 17.58 5.62
C ASP A 491 22.86 16.90 6.90
N VAL A 492 23.06 17.54 8.07
CA VAL A 492 22.59 17.01 9.35
C VAL A 492 21.06 16.92 9.40
N LYS A 493 20.33 17.89 8.83
CA LYS A 493 18.87 17.81 8.71
C LYS A 493 18.41 16.66 7.80
N THR A 494 19.19 16.34 6.77
CA THR A 494 18.90 15.19 5.90
C THR A 494 19.08 13.88 6.66
N GLN A 495 20.13 13.78 7.47
CA GLN A 495 20.35 12.65 8.38
C GLN A 495 19.22 12.54 9.44
N GLU A 496 18.77 13.67 9.99
CA GLU A 496 17.60 13.71 10.88
C GLU A 496 16.33 13.21 10.18
N GLY A 497 16.12 13.60 8.92
CA GLY A 497 15.01 13.11 8.09
C GLY A 497 15.05 11.59 7.89
N TYR A 498 16.24 11.00 7.77
CA TYR A 498 16.43 9.55 7.68
C TYR A 498 16.17 8.80 8.99
N ALA A 499 16.08 9.50 10.13
CA ALA A 499 15.67 8.90 11.39
C ALA A 499 14.20 8.47 11.39
N VAL A 500 13.37 9.03 10.50
CA VAL A 500 11.99 8.58 10.28
C VAL A 500 11.95 7.73 9.02
N ILE A 501 11.92 6.41 9.20
CA ILE A 501 11.89 5.45 8.09
C ILE A 501 10.45 5.37 7.59
N ARG A 502 10.27 5.67 6.30
CA ARG A 502 8.96 5.71 5.63
C ARG A 502 8.87 4.68 4.51
N ALA A 503 7.65 4.25 4.21
CA ALA A 503 7.37 3.37 3.07
C ALA A 503 7.64 4.10 1.74
N THR A 504 8.36 3.47 0.83
CA THR A 504 8.68 3.99 -0.51
C THR A 504 7.60 3.70 -1.55
N ALA A 505 6.76 2.70 -1.29
CA ALA A 505 5.65 2.27 -2.11
C ALA A 505 4.48 1.78 -1.22
N ASP A 506 3.31 1.60 -1.84
CA ASP A 506 2.17 0.98 -1.19
C ASP A 506 2.39 -0.53 -1.08
N GLY A 507 2.07 -1.14 0.06
CA GLY A 507 2.25 -2.58 0.21
C GLY A 507 1.80 -3.11 1.56
N VAL A 508 2.14 -4.36 1.83
CA VAL A 508 1.87 -5.05 3.10
C VAL A 508 3.17 -5.54 3.71
N VAL A 509 3.31 -5.37 5.03
CA VAL A 509 4.49 -5.84 5.77
C VAL A 509 4.45 -7.36 5.84
N THR A 510 5.34 -8.05 5.11
CA THR A 510 5.40 -9.52 5.08
C THR A 510 6.16 -10.06 6.28
N ARG A 511 7.25 -9.40 6.66
CA ARG A 511 8.11 -9.85 7.77
C ARG A 511 8.71 -8.66 8.49
N ARG A 512 8.79 -8.78 9.81
CA ARG A 512 9.51 -7.85 10.68
C ARG A 512 10.79 -8.53 11.16
N LEU A 513 11.95 -7.98 10.81
CA LEU A 513 13.26 -8.58 11.11
C LEU A 513 13.86 -8.09 12.43
N VAL A 514 13.40 -6.94 12.94
CA VAL A 514 13.87 -6.34 14.19
C VAL A 514 12.72 -5.84 15.05
N SER A 515 12.94 -5.74 16.36
CA SER A 515 11.96 -5.20 17.30
C SER A 515 12.38 -3.79 17.79
N PRO A 516 11.44 -2.97 18.28
CA PRO A 516 11.77 -1.75 19.02
C PRO A 516 12.78 -2.04 20.13
N GLY A 517 13.68 -1.09 20.37
CA GLY A 517 14.83 -1.24 21.27
C GLY A 517 16.07 -1.90 20.63
N THR A 518 16.02 -2.29 19.35
CA THR A 518 17.20 -2.79 18.62
C THR A 518 17.95 -1.66 17.93
N LEU A 519 19.28 -1.74 17.88
CA LEU A 519 20.11 -0.84 17.09
C LEU A 519 19.97 -1.13 15.59
N ALA A 520 19.43 -0.17 14.83
CA ALA A 520 19.39 -0.20 13.38
C ALA A 520 20.72 0.30 12.80
N THR A 521 21.22 -0.38 11.77
CA THR A 521 22.50 -0.06 11.10
C THR A 521 22.31 -0.07 9.58
N PRO A 522 22.88 0.88 8.83
CA PRO A 522 22.82 0.87 7.37
C PRO A 522 23.28 -0.46 6.78
N GLY A 523 22.60 -0.93 5.73
CA GLY A 523 22.87 -2.21 5.08
C GLY A 523 22.20 -3.43 5.73
N ARG A 524 21.59 -3.30 6.91
CA ARG A 524 20.80 -4.37 7.54
C ARG A 524 19.30 -4.09 7.42
N PRO A 525 18.50 -4.95 6.77
CA PRO A 525 17.07 -4.72 6.63
C PRO A 525 16.34 -4.84 7.97
N ILE A 526 15.36 -3.96 8.20
CA ILE A 526 14.56 -3.95 9.43
C ILE A 526 13.17 -4.59 9.25
N LEU A 527 12.63 -4.55 8.05
CA LEU A 527 11.38 -5.21 7.66
C LEU A 527 11.35 -5.46 6.15
N LEU A 528 10.50 -6.38 5.73
CA LEU A 528 10.18 -6.64 4.33
C LEU A 528 8.77 -6.11 4.02
N LEU A 529 8.67 -5.37 2.93
CA LEU A 529 7.43 -4.81 2.40
C LEU A 529 7.18 -5.42 1.03
N ALA A 530 6.04 -6.08 0.85
CA ALA A 530 5.64 -6.60 -0.45
C ALA A 530 4.52 -5.74 -1.04
N GLU A 531 4.69 -5.32 -2.28
CA GLU A 531 3.61 -4.77 -3.09
C GLU A 531 2.64 -5.90 -3.45
N ASP A 532 1.37 -5.78 -3.06
CA ASP A 532 0.38 -6.84 -3.24
C ASP A 532 -0.69 -6.51 -4.29
N ARG A 533 -0.55 -5.37 -4.98
CA ARG A 533 -1.43 -4.89 -6.05
C ARG A 533 -0.60 -4.30 -7.21
N PRO A 534 -0.34 -5.04 -8.29
CA PRO A 534 -0.81 -6.42 -8.55
C PRO A 534 -0.08 -7.48 -7.69
N ILE A 535 -0.57 -8.72 -7.72
CA ILE A 535 0.10 -9.87 -7.10
C ILE A 535 0.46 -10.90 -8.19
N ARG A 536 1.55 -11.63 -7.99
CA ARG A 536 2.05 -12.68 -8.89
C ARG A 536 1.67 -14.03 -8.33
N LEU A 537 0.95 -14.84 -9.11
CA LEU A 537 0.55 -16.19 -8.73
C LEU A 537 1.51 -17.15 -9.41
N GLN A 538 2.40 -17.79 -8.64
CA GLN A 538 3.48 -18.61 -9.15
C GLN A 538 3.30 -20.06 -8.72
N ALA A 539 3.41 -21.00 -9.65
CA ALA A 539 3.43 -22.42 -9.34
C ALA A 539 4.64 -23.11 -9.98
N ALA A 540 5.25 -24.03 -9.24
CA ALA A 540 6.24 -24.95 -9.79
C ALA A 540 5.50 -26.09 -10.49
N VAL A 541 5.80 -26.31 -11.76
CA VAL A 541 5.16 -27.31 -12.62
C VAL A 541 6.21 -28.27 -13.15
N SER A 542 5.88 -29.57 -13.22
CA SER A 542 6.79 -30.60 -13.74
C SER A 542 7.18 -30.31 -15.19
N GLU A 543 8.40 -30.68 -15.60
CA GLU A 543 8.88 -30.49 -16.98
C GLU A 543 7.90 -31.06 -18.04
N THR A 544 7.33 -32.24 -17.78
CA THR A 544 6.36 -32.90 -18.67
C THR A 544 5.08 -32.07 -18.87
N ASP A 545 4.60 -31.42 -17.80
CA ASP A 545 3.40 -30.59 -17.87
C ASP A 545 3.70 -29.18 -18.40
N LEU A 546 4.87 -28.65 -18.09
CA LEU A 546 5.36 -27.34 -18.54
C LEU A 546 5.40 -27.26 -20.06
N ALA A 547 5.82 -28.33 -20.74
CA ALA A 547 5.84 -28.44 -22.20
C ALA A 547 4.44 -28.24 -22.86
N ARG A 548 3.36 -28.51 -22.11
CA ARG A 548 1.97 -28.36 -22.60
C ARG A 548 1.36 -26.99 -22.26
N ILE A 549 1.97 -26.22 -21.36
CA ILE A 549 1.45 -24.91 -20.93
C ILE A 549 1.95 -23.82 -21.89
N ARG A 550 1.04 -22.96 -22.34
CA ARG A 550 1.35 -21.82 -23.21
C ARG A 550 1.04 -20.49 -22.51
N ILE A 551 1.81 -19.47 -22.82
CA ILE A 551 1.51 -18.09 -22.40
C ILE A 551 0.14 -17.70 -22.95
N GLY A 552 -0.70 -17.04 -22.13
CA GLY A 552 -2.08 -16.68 -22.46
C GLY A 552 -3.13 -17.74 -22.13
N ALA A 553 -2.70 -18.96 -21.76
CA ALA A 553 -3.60 -20.03 -21.30
C ALA A 553 -4.44 -19.58 -20.10
N THR A 554 -5.69 -20.02 -20.04
CA THR A 554 -6.59 -19.71 -18.93
C THR A 554 -6.19 -20.50 -17.69
N VAL A 555 -6.07 -19.82 -16.55
CA VAL A 555 -5.82 -20.45 -15.25
C VAL A 555 -6.91 -20.06 -14.27
N ARG A 556 -7.42 -21.07 -13.54
CA ARG A 556 -8.35 -20.89 -12.43
C ARG A 556 -7.57 -21.08 -11.13
N VAL A 557 -7.53 -20.04 -10.30
CA VAL A 557 -6.75 -20.02 -9.06
C VAL A 557 -7.69 -19.99 -7.87
N ARG A 558 -7.42 -20.83 -6.87
CA ARG A 558 -8.21 -20.89 -5.63
C ARG A 558 -7.32 -21.13 -4.41
N ARG A 559 -7.84 -20.80 -3.23
CA ARG A 559 -7.21 -21.14 -1.94
C ARG A 559 -7.37 -22.66 -1.67
N PRO A 560 -6.32 -23.36 -1.22
CA PRO A 560 -6.46 -24.72 -0.71
C PRO A 560 -7.47 -24.78 0.45
N GLY A 561 -8.47 -25.67 0.38
CA GLY A 561 -9.47 -25.85 1.44
C GLY A 561 -10.51 -24.74 1.62
N GLY A 562 -10.57 -23.75 0.71
CA GLY A 562 -11.56 -22.67 0.76
C GLY A 562 -12.95 -23.05 0.24
N ASP A 563 -13.88 -22.11 0.35
CA ASP A 563 -15.30 -22.14 -0.09
C ASP A 563 -15.54 -22.33 -1.61
N GLY A 564 -14.51 -22.69 -2.37
CA GLY A 564 -14.59 -22.91 -3.82
C GLY A 564 -14.57 -21.64 -4.67
N ALA A 565 -14.43 -20.44 -4.09
CA ALA A 565 -14.36 -19.20 -4.87
C ALA A 565 -13.08 -19.13 -5.72
N THR A 566 -13.19 -19.41 -7.03
CA THR A 566 -12.07 -19.38 -7.98
C THR A 566 -11.93 -18.02 -8.65
N VAL A 567 -10.70 -17.56 -8.80
CA VAL A 567 -10.33 -16.42 -9.65
C VAL A 567 -9.84 -16.93 -10.99
N THR A 568 -10.35 -16.38 -12.09
CA THR A 568 -9.89 -16.75 -13.44
C THR A 568 -9.00 -15.66 -14.01
N THR A 569 -7.78 -16.02 -14.43
CA THR A 569 -6.83 -15.12 -15.10
C THR A 569 -6.10 -15.87 -16.23
N ARG A 570 -5.07 -15.27 -16.81
CA ARG A 570 -4.23 -15.88 -17.86
C ARG A 570 -2.80 -16.03 -17.38
N ILE A 571 -2.12 -17.05 -17.93
CA ILE A 571 -0.68 -17.23 -17.75
C ILE A 571 0.05 -16.06 -18.42
N SER A 572 0.82 -15.32 -17.63
CA SER A 572 1.62 -14.18 -18.08
C SER A 572 3.02 -14.61 -18.51
N SER A 573 3.59 -15.63 -17.84
CA SER A 573 4.94 -16.12 -18.12
C SER A 573 5.06 -17.61 -17.82
N VAL A 574 5.88 -18.30 -18.61
CA VAL A 574 6.29 -19.69 -18.40
C VAL A 574 7.81 -19.68 -18.45
N ALA A 575 8.47 -20.12 -17.36
CA ALA A 575 9.92 -20.12 -17.29
C ALA A 575 10.49 -21.07 -18.36
N GLY A 576 11.43 -20.57 -19.16
CA GLY A 576 12.14 -21.37 -20.16
C GLY A 576 13.25 -22.25 -19.56
N ALA A 577 13.65 -21.98 -18.32
CA ALA A 577 14.62 -22.77 -17.56
C ALA A 577 13.90 -23.59 -16.48
N VAL A 578 14.21 -24.88 -16.44
CA VAL A 578 13.73 -25.83 -15.43
C VAL A 578 14.84 -26.00 -14.39
N ASP A 579 14.48 -26.05 -13.11
CA ASP A 579 15.43 -26.35 -12.04
C ASP A 579 15.93 -27.81 -12.20
N PRO A 580 17.24 -28.05 -12.37
CA PRO A 580 17.76 -29.39 -12.64
C PRO A 580 17.64 -30.35 -11.45
N THR A 581 17.49 -29.82 -10.22
CA THR A 581 17.34 -30.61 -8.99
C THR A 581 15.91 -31.11 -8.84
N THR A 582 14.93 -30.23 -9.07
CA THR A 582 13.51 -30.56 -8.86
C THR A 582 12.80 -30.99 -10.15
N ARG A 583 13.41 -30.77 -11.32
CA ARG A 583 12.80 -30.95 -12.65
C ARG A 583 11.47 -30.22 -12.79
N THR A 584 11.39 -29.03 -12.19
CA THR A 584 10.21 -28.15 -12.27
C THR A 584 10.56 -26.79 -12.88
N GLY A 585 9.62 -26.23 -13.65
CA GLY A 585 9.69 -24.86 -14.14
C GLY A 585 8.60 -24.00 -13.49
N VAL A 586 8.86 -22.70 -13.36
CA VAL A 586 7.91 -21.77 -12.74
C VAL A 586 6.94 -21.24 -13.78
N VAL A 587 5.65 -21.37 -13.52
CA VAL A 587 4.58 -20.73 -14.29
C VAL A 587 3.99 -19.59 -13.47
N GLU A 588 3.78 -18.44 -14.12
CA GLU A 588 3.30 -17.23 -13.46
C GLU A 588 2.05 -16.66 -14.14
N ALA A 589 1.09 -16.24 -13.32
CA ALA A 589 -0.05 -15.44 -13.71
C ALA A 589 -0.14 -14.16 -12.87
N ILE A 590 -0.47 -13.04 -13.50
CA ILE A 590 -0.62 -11.76 -12.79
C ILE A 590 -2.10 -11.56 -12.44
N TRP A 591 -2.36 -11.11 -11.21
CA TRP A 591 -3.70 -10.76 -10.74
C TRP A 591 -3.69 -9.35 -10.13
N PRO A 592 -4.61 -8.45 -10.51
CA PRO A 592 -4.64 -7.08 -9.97
C PRO A 592 -4.84 -7.00 -8.44
N ASN A 593 -5.45 -8.02 -7.84
CA ASN A 593 -5.67 -8.14 -6.39
C ASN A 593 -6.39 -6.94 -5.73
N ALA A 594 -7.23 -6.22 -6.48
CA ALA A 594 -7.95 -5.04 -5.96
C ALA A 594 -8.89 -5.35 -4.79
N ALA A 595 -9.42 -6.58 -4.72
CA ALA A 595 -10.29 -7.04 -3.65
C ALA A 595 -9.54 -7.80 -2.53
N GLU A 596 -8.20 -7.72 -2.49
CA GLU A 596 -7.35 -8.27 -1.42
C GLU A 596 -7.62 -9.77 -1.17
N ARG A 597 -7.80 -10.54 -2.26
CA ARG A 597 -8.17 -11.96 -2.18
C ARG A 597 -7.01 -12.87 -1.79
N PHE A 598 -5.80 -12.45 -2.14
CA PHE A 598 -4.57 -13.19 -1.89
C PHE A 598 -3.57 -12.32 -1.15
N ASN A 599 -2.92 -12.88 -0.14
CA ASN A 599 -1.81 -12.25 0.56
C ASN A 599 -0.47 -12.77 0.01
N PRO A 600 0.59 -11.94 -0.01
CA PRO A 600 1.94 -12.43 -0.32
C PRO A 600 2.35 -13.56 0.65
N GLY A 601 2.93 -14.64 0.10
CA GLY A 601 3.29 -15.87 0.80
C GLY A 601 2.15 -16.89 0.93
N GLU A 602 0.93 -16.58 0.50
CA GLU A 602 -0.21 -17.49 0.62
C GLU A 602 -0.15 -18.63 -0.40
N ALA A 603 -0.41 -19.87 0.03
CA ALA A 603 -0.49 -21.02 -0.87
C ALA A 603 -1.74 -20.95 -1.75
N VAL A 604 -1.59 -21.25 -3.04
CA VAL A 604 -2.68 -21.25 -4.03
C VAL A 604 -2.69 -22.56 -4.82
N VAL A 605 -3.85 -22.96 -5.31
CA VAL A 605 -3.99 -24.05 -6.29
C VAL A 605 -4.33 -23.43 -7.63
N MET A 606 -3.53 -23.75 -8.65
CA MET A 606 -3.68 -23.27 -10.02
C MET A 606 -4.13 -24.44 -10.91
N GLU A 607 -5.32 -24.32 -11.50
CA GLU A 607 -5.85 -25.23 -12.50
C GLU A 607 -5.67 -24.57 -13.88
N ILE A 608 -4.61 -24.97 -14.58
CA ILE A 608 -4.18 -24.40 -15.85
C ILE A 608 -4.77 -25.21 -17.00
N VAL A 609 -5.52 -24.57 -17.89
CA VAL A 609 -6.08 -25.21 -19.08
C VAL A 609 -4.96 -25.36 -20.13
N VAL A 610 -4.56 -26.61 -20.41
CA VAL A 610 -3.47 -26.92 -21.36
C VAL A 610 -3.96 -27.26 -22.76
N ALA A 611 -5.16 -27.81 -22.87
CA ALA A 611 -5.81 -28.07 -24.15
C ALA A 611 -7.32 -27.85 -24.01
N ARG A 612 -7.94 -27.32 -25.06
CA ARG A 612 -9.37 -27.01 -25.09
C ARG A 612 -9.91 -27.20 -26.50
N SER A 613 -10.96 -28.02 -26.61
CA SER A 613 -11.77 -28.15 -27.83
C SER A 613 -13.25 -27.93 -27.50
N ALA A 614 -13.91 -27.09 -28.29
CA ALA A 614 -15.33 -26.80 -28.15
C ALA A 614 -16.11 -27.44 -29.31
N HIS A 615 -17.34 -27.89 -29.03
CA HIS A 615 -18.25 -28.52 -30.01
C HIS A 615 -17.78 -29.87 -30.58
N VAL A 616 -16.96 -30.59 -29.82
CA VAL A 616 -16.48 -31.93 -30.19
C VAL A 616 -17.33 -33.01 -29.55
N LEU A 617 -17.38 -34.19 -30.19
CA LEU A 617 -18.01 -35.37 -29.60
C LEU A 617 -17.23 -35.72 -28.34
N ARG A 618 -17.95 -35.92 -27.23
CA ARG A 618 -17.36 -36.24 -25.94
C ARG A 618 -18.10 -37.37 -25.27
N ALA A 619 -17.36 -38.27 -24.65
CA ALA A 619 -17.89 -39.26 -23.72
C ALA A 619 -17.45 -38.92 -22.29
N PRO A 620 -18.23 -39.27 -21.26
CA PRO A 620 -17.76 -39.22 -19.88
C PRO A 620 -16.44 -40.00 -19.74
N SER A 621 -15.43 -39.42 -19.11
CA SER A 621 -14.12 -40.06 -18.97
C SER A 621 -14.20 -41.40 -18.22
N GLU A 622 -15.20 -41.57 -17.35
CA GLU A 622 -15.50 -42.81 -16.63
C GLU A 622 -15.94 -43.97 -17.55
N ALA A 623 -16.49 -43.68 -18.74
CA ALA A 623 -16.91 -44.70 -19.70
C ALA A 623 -15.75 -45.26 -20.54
N VAL A 624 -14.59 -44.63 -20.49
CA VAL A 624 -13.43 -44.97 -21.30
C VAL A 624 -12.58 -46.01 -20.57
N ASN A 625 -12.44 -47.19 -21.19
CA ASN A 625 -11.58 -48.25 -20.70
C ASN A 625 -10.28 -48.29 -21.53
N GLU A 626 -9.13 -48.20 -20.83
CA GLU A 626 -7.82 -48.36 -21.43
C GLU A 626 -7.51 -49.85 -21.62
N MET A 627 -7.16 -50.26 -22.84
CA MET A 627 -6.71 -51.62 -23.09
C MET A 627 -5.22 -51.73 -22.76
N VAL A 628 -4.89 -52.34 -21.61
CA VAL A 628 -3.50 -52.73 -21.29
C VAL A 628 -3.03 -53.76 -22.32
N PRO A 629 -1.97 -53.51 -23.10
CA PRO A 629 -1.48 -54.48 -24.08
C PRO A 629 -0.93 -55.72 -23.37
N GLY A 630 -1.58 -56.87 -23.55
CA GLY A 630 -0.92 -58.17 -23.39
C GLY A 630 -0.04 -58.44 -24.61
N ASP A 631 1.25 -58.74 -24.36
CA ASP A 631 2.26 -59.28 -25.27
C ASP A 631 2.04 -59.04 -26.78
N THR A 632 2.45 -57.86 -27.26
CA THR A 632 3.14 -57.60 -28.54
C THR A 632 3.16 -56.08 -28.79
N ALA A 633 4.01 -55.37 -28.06
CA ALA A 633 4.40 -54.01 -28.41
C ALA A 633 5.43 -54.08 -29.56
N ILE A 634 4.93 -54.17 -30.80
CA ILE A 634 5.70 -53.76 -31.98
C ILE A 634 5.54 -52.24 -32.08
N GLU A 635 6.67 -51.57 -32.25
CA GLU A 635 6.90 -50.13 -32.30
C GLU A 635 5.75 -49.31 -32.92
N GLY A 636 5.32 -48.25 -32.22
CA GLY A 636 4.57 -47.14 -32.79
C GLY A 636 3.04 -47.15 -32.66
N ARG A 637 2.43 -47.90 -31.72
CA ARG A 637 0.97 -47.98 -31.62
C ARG A 637 0.33 -46.93 -30.71
N THR A 638 -0.57 -46.15 -31.31
CA THR A 638 -1.68 -45.42 -30.68
C THR A 638 -2.36 -46.26 -29.59
N VAL A 639 -2.48 -45.73 -28.38
CA VAL A 639 -3.30 -46.29 -27.30
C VAL A 639 -4.72 -46.46 -27.86
N ARG A 640 -5.18 -47.71 -28.00
CA ARG A 640 -6.55 -47.99 -28.47
C ARG A 640 -7.49 -47.86 -27.27
N HIS A 641 -8.25 -46.77 -27.25
CA HIS A 641 -9.30 -46.54 -26.27
C HIS A 641 -10.52 -47.37 -26.63
N THR A 642 -11.17 -47.96 -25.62
CA THR A 642 -12.38 -48.77 -25.83
C THR A 642 -13.50 -48.28 -24.93
N VAL A 643 -14.73 -48.33 -25.42
CA VAL A 643 -15.96 -48.11 -24.66
C VAL A 643 -16.89 -49.29 -24.87
N TRP A 644 -17.84 -49.47 -23.96
CA TRP A 644 -18.98 -50.36 -24.17
C TRP A 644 -20.14 -49.55 -24.71
N LEU A 645 -20.55 -49.85 -25.94
CA LEU A 645 -21.78 -49.35 -26.54
C LEU A 645 -22.97 -50.19 -26.08
N ALA A 646 -24.08 -49.53 -25.81
CA ALA A 646 -25.36 -50.15 -25.53
C ALA A 646 -26.25 -50.05 -26.77
N ASP A 647 -26.22 -51.10 -27.60
CA ASP A 647 -27.05 -51.19 -28.80
C ASP A 647 -28.47 -51.67 -28.43
N PRO A 648 -29.54 -50.99 -28.87
CA PRO A 648 -30.91 -51.31 -28.45
C PRO A 648 -31.35 -52.69 -28.98
N LEU A 649 -31.86 -53.55 -28.09
CA LEU A 649 -32.35 -54.89 -28.42
C LEU A 649 -33.88 -54.94 -28.44
N ASP A 650 -34.53 -54.76 -27.29
CA ASP A 650 -36.00 -54.75 -27.14
C ASP A 650 -36.44 -54.11 -25.81
N LYS A 651 -37.54 -53.31 -25.83
CA LYS A 651 -38.23 -52.70 -24.66
C LYS A 651 -37.33 -52.40 -23.43
N GLY A 652 -36.33 -51.53 -23.60
CA GLY A 652 -35.50 -51.04 -22.50
C GLY A 652 -34.32 -51.93 -22.11
N THR A 653 -34.07 -53.01 -22.86
CA THR A 653 -32.84 -53.82 -22.78
C THR A 653 -31.94 -53.55 -23.98
N TYR A 654 -30.63 -53.61 -23.74
CA TYR A 654 -29.58 -53.33 -24.72
C TYR A 654 -28.62 -54.51 -24.78
N THR A 655 -27.81 -54.57 -25.82
CA THR A 655 -26.67 -55.49 -25.93
C THR A 655 -25.37 -54.70 -25.77
N ALA A 656 -24.45 -55.21 -24.96
CA ALA A 656 -23.12 -54.64 -24.80
C ALA A 656 -22.26 -55.02 -25.99
N ARG A 657 -21.76 -54.02 -26.72
CA ARG A 657 -20.74 -54.21 -27.76
C ARG A 657 -19.54 -53.34 -27.47
N ARG A 658 -18.34 -53.93 -27.48
CA ARG A 658 -17.10 -53.20 -27.32
C ARG A 658 -16.79 -52.46 -28.63
N ALA A 659 -16.66 -51.15 -28.53
CA ALA A 659 -16.24 -50.29 -29.64
C ALA A 659 -14.89 -49.66 -29.31
N SER A 660 -13.98 -49.67 -30.29
CA SER A 660 -12.73 -48.92 -30.22
C SER A 660 -12.91 -47.55 -30.86
N PHE A 661 -12.33 -46.51 -30.25
CA PHE A 661 -12.37 -45.15 -30.78
C PHE A 661 -11.02 -44.47 -30.65
N THR A 662 -10.84 -43.39 -31.40
CA THR A 662 -9.65 -42.53 -31.31
C THR A 662 -9.93 -41.38 -30.36
N ALA A 663 -9.26 -41.37 -29.21
CA ALA A 663 -9.36 -40.28 -28.25
C ALA A 663 -8.52 -39.07 -28.67
N GLY A 664 -9.06 -37.87 -28.45
CA GLY A 664 -8.37 -36.60 -28.59
C GLY A 664 -7.91 -36.06 -27.24
N ILE A 665 -8.40 -34.88 -26.85
CA ILE A 665 -8.16 -34.31 -25.52
C ILE A 665 -8.84 -35.18 -24.45
N GLU A 666 -8.03 -35.70 -23.53
CA GLU A 666 -8.51 -36.38 -22.32
C GLU A 666 -8.69 -35.35 -21.20
N GLY A 667 -9.93 -34.92 -21.00
CA GLY A 667 -10.30 -34.04 -19.90
C GLY A 667 -10.57 -34.80 -18.61
N ARG A 668 -10.77 -34.07 -17.51
CA ARG A 668 -11.06 -34.66 -16.20
C ARG A 668 -12.44 -35.32 -16.09
N ARG A 669 -13.43 -34.79 -16.81
CA ARG A 669 -14.83 -35.25 -16.79
C ARG A 669 -15.27 -35.89 -18.09
N PHE A 670 -14.69 -35.43 -19.18
CA PHE A 670 -15.04 -35.86 -20.53
C PHE A 670 -13.77 -36.10 -21.34
N THR A 671 -13.82 -37.08 -22.21
CA THR A 671 -12.78 -37.38 -23.20
C THR A 671 -13.33 -37.07 -24.59
N GLU A 672 -12.55 -36.35 -25.39
CA GLU A 672 -12.87 -36.04 -26.78
C GLU A 672 -12.77 -37.29 -27.64
N ILE A 673 -13.77 -37.49 -28.50
CA ILE A 673 -13.82 -38.54 -29.49
C ILE A 673 -13.55 -37.90 -30.85
N ILE A 674 -12.43 -38.29 -31.48
CA ILE A 674 -12.07 -37.82 -32.83
C ILE A 674 -12.79 -38.66 -33.88
N ASP A 675 -12.80 -39.99 -33.70
CA ASP A 675 -13.38 -40.94 -34.65
C ASP A 675 -13.76 -42.26 -33.96
N GLY A 676 -14.76 -42.97 -34.51
CA GLY A 676 -15.18 -44.32 -34.08
C GLY A 676 -16.45 -44.42 -33.24
N LEU A 677 -17.09 -43.30 -32.85
CA LEU A 677 -18.39 -43.28 -32.16
C LEU A 677 -19.28 -42.17 -32.72
N ASP A 678 -20.57 -42.48 -32.87
CA ASP A 678 -21.58 -41.56 -33.37
C ASP A 678 -22.20 -40.69 -32.27
N GLU A 679 -22.73 -39.52 -32.65
CA GLU A 679 -23.49 -38.65 -31.76
C GLU A 679 -24.79 -39.33 -31.30
N GLY A 680 -25.07 -39.30 -30.00
CA GLY A 680 -26.23 -39.98 -29.39
C GLY A 680 -26.01 -41.45 -29.05
N ALA A 681 -24.85 -42.04 -29.38
CA ALA A 681 -24.51 -43.39 -28.96
C ALA A 681 -24.49 -43.51 -27.43
N LEU A 682 -25.10 -44.57 -26.89
CA LEU A 682 -25.13 -44.81 -25.45
C LEU A 682 -23.90 -45.60 -25.03
N VAL A 683 -23.09 -45.03 -24.13
CA VAL A 683 -21.89 -45.64 -23.56
C VAL A 683 -22.13 -46.05 -22.11
N VAL A 684 -21.54 -47.17 -21.69
CA VAL A 684 -21.57 -47.63 -20.29
C VAL A 684 -20.54 -46.85 -19.47
N VAL A 685 -21.01 -46.11 -18.46
CA VAL A 685 -20.20 -45.31 -17.53
C VAL A 685 -19.84 -46.10 -16.26
N ASP A 686 -20.75 -46.96 -15.80
CA ASP A 686 -20.57 -47.79 -14.60
C ASP A 686 -21.18 -49.18 -14.79
N GLY A 687 -20.63 -50.20 -14.14
CA GLY A 687 -21.01 -51.61 -14.29
C GLY A 687 -20.31 -52.36 -15.45
N GLY A 688 -19.39 -51.71 -16.18
CA GLY A 688 -18.76 -52.27 -17.38
C GLY A 688 -17.59 -53.24 -17.19
N ARG A 689 -17.09 -53.46 -15.96
CA ARG A 689 -15.84 -54.21 -15.70
C ARG A 689 -15.88 -55.69 -16.09
N ASN A 690 -17.05 -56.32 -16.00
CA ASN A 690 -17.22 -57.77 -16.23
C ASN A 690 -18.01 -58.09 -17.50
N LEU A 691 -18.31 -57.09 -18.34
CA LEU A 691 -19.08 -57.28 -19.57
C LEU A 691 -18.26 -58.02 -20.64
N ARG A 692 -18.95 -58.82 -21.43
CA ARG A 692 -18.47 -59.46 -22.66
C ARG A 692 -19.30 -58.97 -23.84
N ASP A 693 -18.71 -59.05 -25.03
CA ASP A 693 -19.44 -58.75 -26.26
C ASP A 693 -20.67 -59.65 -26.38
N GLY A 694 -21.83 -59.03 -26.60
CA GLY A 694 -23.12 -59.71 -26.71
C GLY A 694 -23.86 -59.89 -25.38
N ASP A 695 -23.28 -59.49 -24.23
CA ASP A 695 -24.00 -59.54 -22.96
C ASP A 695 -25.25 -58.64 -23.01
N HIS A 696 -26.37 -59.14 -22.52
CA HIS A 696 -27.56 -58.33 -22.38
C HIS A 696 -27.35 -57.37 -21.19
N ILE A 697 -27.63 -56.10 -21.38
CA ILE A 697 -27.51 -55.07 -20.35
C ILE A 697 -28.81 -54.30 -20.20
N ALA A 698 -29.12 -53.93 -18.96
CA ALA A 698 -30.26 -53.08 -18.64
C ALA A 698 -29.74 -51.82 -17.94
N PRO A 699 -30.27 -50.63 -18.29
CA PRO A 699 -29.93 -49.41 -17.58
C PRO A 699 -30.35 -49.57 -16.12
N ALA A 700 -29.45 -49.22 -15.21
CA ALA A 700 -29.82 -48.98 -13.83
C ALA A 700 -30.96 -47.94 -13.82
N ALA A 701 -32.04 -48.21 -13.09
CA ALA A 701 -33.10 -47.23 -12.90
C ALA A 701 -32.46 -45.95 -12.35
N GLU A 702 -32.62 -44.83 -13.06
CA GLU A 702 -32.12 -43.56 -12.56
C GLU A 702 -32.85 -43.24 -11.24
N PRO A 703 -32.14 -42.92 -10.15
CA PRO A 703 -32.80 -42.56 -8.91
C PRO A 703 -33.61 -41.26 -9.14
N GLY A 704 -34.94 -41.38 -9.28
CA GLY A 704 -35.86 -40.25 -9.35
C GLY A 704 -36.97 -40.28 -10.40
N ASP A 705 -37.15 -41.37 -11.18
CA ASP A 705 -38.28 -41.51 -12.11
C ASP A 705 -39.52 -42.08 -11.42
N VAL A 706 -40.61 -41.31 -11.36
CA VAL A 706 -41.86 -41.68 -10.68
C VAL A 706 -42.91 -42.20 -11.67
N TYR A 707 -43.44 -43.39 -11.43
CA TYR A 707 -44.51 -44.06 -12.16
C TYR A 707 -45.82 -43.91 -11.41
N VAL A 708 -46.89 -43.54 -12.11
CA VAL A 708 -48.17 -43.15 -11.52
C VAL A 708 -49.32 -43.89 -12.20
N CYS A 709 -50.35 -44.25 -11.44
CA CYS A 709 -51.53 -44.90 -12.01
C CYS A 709 -52.47 -43.86 -12.66
N PRO A 710 -52.93 -44.07 -13.91
CA PRO A 710 -53.88 -43.17 -14.57
C PRO A 710 -55.20 -43.00 -13.80
N MET A 711 -55.62 -44.03 -13.06
CA MET A 711 -56.86 -44.06 -12.27
C MET A 711 -56.67 -43.66 -10.81
N HIS A 712 -55.44 -43.80 -10.28
CA HIS A 712 -55.11 -43.53 -8.88
C HIS A 712 -53.82 -42.69 -8.79
N PRO A 713 -53.91 -41.36 -8.96
CA PRO A 713 -52.74 -40.48 -9.02
C PRO A 713 -51.87 -40.48 -7.76
N ASP A 714 -52.43 -40.87 -6.62
CA ASP A 714 -51.72 -41.02 -5.33
C ASP A 714 -50.83 -42.28 -5.26
N VAL A 715 -51.00 -43.22 -6.19
CA VAL A 715 -50.10 -44.38 -6.30
C VAL A 715 -48.92 -43.97 -7.17
N ARG A 716 -47.80 -43.64 -6.51
CA ARG A 716 -46.53 -43.23 -7.09
C ARG A 716 -45.45 -44.24 -6.69
N GLN A 717 -44.68 -44.75 -7.65
CA GLN A 717 -43.60 -45.71 -7.42
C GLN A 717 -42.35 -45.31 -8.18
N ASP A 718 -41.16 -45.60 -7.65
CA ASP A 718 -39.87 -45.22 -8.26
C ASP A 718 -39.43 -46.18 -9.40
N GLY A 719 -40.33 -47.06 -9.84
CA GLY A 719 -40.10 -48.05 -10.88
C GLY A 719 -41.40 -48.52 -11.55
N PRO A 720 -41.31 -49.16 -12.73
CA PRO A 720 -42.47 -49.68 -13.44
C PRO A 720 -43.14 -50.82 -12.66
N GLY A 721 -44.46 -50.84 -12.60
CA GLY A 721 -45.24 -51.84 -11.86
C GLY A 721 -46.73 -51.76 -12.15
N THR A 722 -47.54 -52.56 -11.47
CA THR A 722 -49.02 -52.49 -11.54
C THR A 722 -49.57 -51.82 -10.28
N CYS A 723 -50.58 -50.97 -10.46
CA CYS A 723 -51.24 -50.28 -9.36
C CYS A 723 -51.86 -51.29 -8.38
N PRO A 724 -51.52 -51.30 -7.07
CA PRO A 724 -52.10 -52.25 -6.12
C PRO A 724 -53.59 -52.03 -5.87
N LYS A 725 -54.16 -50.89 -6.30
CA LYS A 725 -55.60 -50.60 -6.15
C LYS A 725 -56.45 -51.08 -7.33
N CYS A 726 -56.01 -50.88 -8.57
CA CYS A 726 -56.78 -51.28 -9.77
C CYS A 726 -56.10 -52.30 -10.68
N LEU A 727 -54.88 -52.73 -10.36
CA LEU A 727 -54.07 -53.67 -11.11
C LEU A 727 -53.71 -53.25 -12.55
N MET A 728 -54.05 -52.02 -12.96
CA MET A 728 -53.56 -51.46 -14.24
C MET A 728 -52.06 -51.13 -14.15
N ALA A 729 -51.36 -51.24 -15.27
CA ALA A 729 -49.95 -50.86 -15.36
C ALA A 729 -49.77 -49.37 -15.02
N LEU A 730 -48.76 -49.06 -14.20
CA LEU A 730 -48.37 -47.69 -13.87
C LEU A 730 -47.67 -47.08 -15.07
N GLU A 731 -48.05 -45.86 -15.41
CA GLU A 731 -47.46 -45.12 -16.51
C GLU A 731 -46.38 -44.19 -15.96
N LYS A 732 -45.26 -44.05 -16.69
CA LYS A 732 -44.19 -43.12 -16.32
C LYS A 732 -44.75 -41.69 -16.35
N GLU A 733 -44.64 -40.95 -15.23
CA GLU A 733 -45.09 -39.56 -15.18
C GLU A 733 -44.27 -38.75 -16.19
N LYS A 734 -44.91 -38.30 -17.27
CA LYS A 734 -44.24 -37.45 -18.25
C LYS A 734 -43.82 -36.16 -17.54
N ARG A 735 -42.51 -35.96 -17.34
CA ARG A 735 -41.96 -34.65 -16.95
C ARG A 735 -42.44 -33.64 -17.98
N LYS A 736 -43.23 -32.67 -17.52
CA LYS A 736 -43.57 -31.49 -18.32
C LYS A 736 -42.24 -30.76 -18.60
N PRO A 737 -41.93 -30.37 -19.85
CA PRO A 737 -40.65 -29.76 -20.21
C PRO A 737 -40.37 -28.49 -19.42
#